data_AF-A0A6I6MT22-F1
#
_entry.id   AF-A0A6I6MT22-F1
#
_cell.length_a   1.000
_cell.length_b   1.000
_cell.length_c   1.000
_cell.angle_alpha   90.00
_cell.angle_beta   90.00
_cell.angle_gamma   90.00
#
_symmetry.space_group_name_H-M   'P 1'
#
loop_
_entity.id
_entity.type
_entity.pdbx_description
1 polymer ?
#
loop_
_entity_poly.entity_id
_entity_poly.type
_entity_poly.pdbx_seq_one_letter_code
_entity_poly.pdbx_strand_id
1 'polypeptide(L)'
;MDRSPVRIAELCGLDVWQRRLSSACLRTIREETLRQFAFTARLTEHEADGLTLRRFTRTYPPLSRLRTSTNRIESAASVNWAMTRSSRYCPDCLRGDTRAVEQSLGGGWQLLWHLPVVSACLRHRRLLEYLCPACNLPLNAAGGAAGHGRSTLIKNAGLTGLHPLECRNTVPRHTGDRSDSAERARSVLCRARLDDFNSRIGTGLPNDDLDQLLSLQQRVLDYLSPQERGWGRDAMPDKSYFSELIAITHLMKLTWPLGAEFLPSSHLAALVQAHAEPVIAQLTAEHQGRGVRSNRGAKVAPNDSLMCGALLLGADALLGDRELGALRARVQPLASEAYRRARSYAGGICRSADISAALARATARRIHGLPLRRNLRTVSTQHRYRVEGIPSFLPRPWFERHFAAFITLLPSGDAAIERHLRRAASLRLAELVSGTPWAECAAAVGMQQKLAERTLKYLGRHLDGLGLWPAFEDVVEQIAKHLDAAAPRVDYADRRRRLASWRLPVHDWRAMCDGLPRLDRLKENADTRIGSALIWAEATQGERMRSPVVLDLRQRGEDTQPLASRLGRLSDGLRGPSLRLRRRLRLYAEHLATSCDHKLDLAVPVLQIVRDETDLASNANHDKIAQEGLEAMSWAARPGRAVRELTDPVEQMVPDTLWSLFQQVVPTTPERDPAITSRRHGDRESLAAIVFTATSGCGWKQLPLGFGLSGQTAYRRFIEWTEAGVWVRLRQLLPAIPVTQGESDWAPPRHRCCQRPRRQEGTQAAPNGRHLNRSATKGLIDGPRDARQPVRLSHEEEQGRPRRYLDGHEVLMAVSVAAGRLVCPGAGTSCRPLPRTSRRRRCTLRQPATARDQDRLIGGRCAWNPS
;
A
#
# COMPACT_ATOMS: atom_id res chain seq x y z
N MET A 1 63.18 -5.15 -12.58
CA MET A 1 61.86 -4.57 -12.89
C MET A 1 61.94 -3.84 -14.24
N ASP A 2 62.46 -4.54 -15.24
CA ASP A 2 63.17 -3.88 -16.35
C ASP A 2 62.31 -3.81 -17.61
N ARG A 3 61.08 -4.35 -17.54
CA ARG A 3 60.08 -4.35 -18.61
C ARG A 3 58.76 -3.79 -18.09
N SER A 4 58.09 -2.99 -18.92
CA SER A 4 56.80 -2.40 -18.57
C SER A 4 55.67 -3.44 -18.68
N PRO A 5 54.56 -3.29 -17.95
CA PRO A 5 53.40 -4.19 -18.09
C PRO A 5 52.91 -4.35 -19.53
N VAL A 6 52.95 -3.26 -20.32
CA VAL A 6 52.65 -3.30 -21.76
C VAL A 6 53.60 -4.21 -22.51
N ARG A 7 54.91 -4.08 -22.25
CA ARG A 7 55.92 -4.91 -22.93
C ARG A 7 55.79 -6.38 -22.53
N ILE A 8 55.46 -6.66 -21.28
CA ILE A 8 55.20 -8.04 -20.81
C ILE A 8 53.99 -8.62 -21.55
N ALA A 9 52.90 -7.86 -21.68
CA ALA A 9 51.72 -8.31 -22.39
C ALA A 9 51.97 -8.55 -23.89
N GLU A 10 52.72 -7.68 -24.57
CA GLU A 10 53.14 -7.88 -25.96
C GLU A 10 53.93 -9.19 -26.13
N LEU A 11 54.88 -9.44 -25.21
CA LEU A 11 55.67 -10.67 -25.25
C LEU A 11 54.83 -11.91 -25.04
N CYS A 12 53.78 -11.82 -24.21
CA CYS A 12 52.81 -12.90 -24.01
C CYS A 12 51.72 -12.96 -25.10
N GLY A 13 51.85 -12.20 -26.19
CA GLY A 13 50.93 -12.26 -27.33
C GLY A 13 49.56 -11.61 -27.09
N LEU A 14 49.40 -10.76 -26.08
CA LEU A 14 48.15 -10.04 -25.82
C LEU A 14 48.04 -8.80 -26.72
N ASP A 15 46.81 -8.50 -27.16
CA ASP A 15 46.52 -7.30 -27.95
C ASP A 15 46.80 -6.00 -27.16
N VAL A 16 47.82 -5.26 -27.60
CA VAL A 16 48.20 -3.95 -27.06
C VAL A 16 47.92 -2.89 -28.12
N TRP A 17 47.11 -1.90 -27.76
CA TRP A 17 46.79 -0.77 -28.66
C TRP A 17 47.24 0.54 -28.02
N GLN A 18 48.02 1.35 -28.75
CA GLN A 18 48.56 2.64 -28.27
C GLN A 18 49.25 2.56 -26.89
N ARG A 19 50.07 1.53 -26.65
CA ARG A 19 50.72 1.26 -25.35
C ARG A 19 49.73 1.14 -24.18
N ARG A 20 48.53 0.62 -24.43
CA ARG A 20 47.49 0.38 -23.42
C ARG A 20 47.04 -1.06 -23.46
N LEU A 21 46.76 -1.58 -22.28
CA LEU A 21 46.09 -2.88 -22.10
C LEU A 21 44.59 -2.67 -22.03
N SER A 22 43.89 -3.34 -22.94
CA SER A 22 42.43 -3.31 -23.00
C SER A 22 41.84 -3.94 -21.74
N SER A 23 40.87 -3.28 -21.12
CA SER A 23 40.06 -3.87 -20.05
C SER A 23 39.26 -5.09 -20.52
N ALA A 24 39.12 -5.29 -21.84
CA ALA A 24 38.46 -6.46 -22.41
C ALA A 24 39.18 -7.78 -22.08
N CYS A 25 40.51 -7.78 -21.98
CA CYS A 25 41.30 -8.98 -21.67
C CYS A 25 40.96 -9.56 -20.29
N LEU A 26 40.55 -8.70 -19.34
CA LEU A 26 40.08 -9.12 -18.02
C LEU A 26 38.77 -9.93 -18.10
N ARG A 27 37.96 -9.70 -19.14
CA ARG A 27 36.67 -10.38 -19.33
C ARG A 27 36.83 -11.68 -20.11
N THR A 28 37.53 -11.62 -21.24
CA THR A 28 37.74 -12.77 -22.13
C THR A 28 38.92 -12.48 -23.05
N ILE A 29 39.69 -13.51 -23.36
CA ILE A 29 40.74 -13.48 -24.37
C ILE A 29 40.25 -14.36 -25.53
N ARG A 30 40.49 -13.94 -26.78
CA ARG A 30 40.14 -14.74 -27.97
C ARG A 30 40.89 -16.07 -27.91
N GLU A 31 40.28 -17.16 -28.38
CA GLU A 31 40.86 -18.51 -28.24
C GLU A 31 42.28 -18.62 -28.80
N GLU A 32 42.54 -18.06 -29.98
CA GLU A 32 43.87 -18.03 -30.60
C GLU A 32 44.91 -17.28 -29.73
N THR A 33 44.56 -16.08 -29.27
CA THR A 33 45.38 -15.27 -28.37
C THR A 33 45.58 -15.95 -27.01
N LEU A 34 44.56 -16.66 -26.51
CA LEU A 34 44.60 -17.39 -25.24
C LEU A 34 45.60 -18.54 -25.31
N ARG A 35 45.61 -19.31 -26.41
CA ARG A 35 46.58 -20.38 -26.64
C ARG A 35 48.00 -19.86 -26.65
N GLN A 36 48.24 -18.77 -27.39
CA GLN A 36 49.56 -18.13 -27.44
C GLN A 36 50.00 -17.62 -26.06
N PHE A 37 49.09 -16.98 -25.33
CA PHE A 37 49.33 -16.49 -23.97
C PHE A 37 49.65 -17.64 -23.01
N ALA A 38 48.86 -18.71 -23.04
CA ALA A 38 49.05 -19.90 -22.20
C ALA A 38 50.43 -20.52 -22.48
N PHE A 39 50.77 -20.73 -23.75
CA PHE A 39 52.08 -21.25 -24.15
C PHE A 39 53.23 -20.37 -23.65
N THR A 40 53.15 -19.05 -23.89
CA THR A 40 54.23 -18.13 -23.53
C THR A 40 54.39 -17.97 -22.02
N ALA A 41 53.28 -17.96 -21.29
CA ALA A 41 53.26 -17.85 -19.83
C ALA A 41 53.52 -19.21 -19.12
N ARG A 42 53.69 -20.30 -19.88
CA ARG A 42 53.81 -21.67 -19.36
C ARG A 42 52.64 -22.09 -18.47
N LEU A 43 51.43 -21.75 -18.91
CA LEU A 43 50.17 -22.13 -18.30
C LEU A 43 49.42 -23.09 -19.22
N THR A 44 48.53 -23.90 -18.65
CA THR A 44 47.52 -24.60 -19.42
C THR A 44 46.48 -23.60 -19.97
N GLU A 45 45.77 -23.96 -21.06
CA GLU A 45 44.66 -23.13 -21.57
C GLU A 45 43.58 -22.91 -20.50
N HIS A 46 43.36 -23.89 -19.63
CA HIS A 46 42.41 -23.79 -18.51
C HIS A 46 42.86 -22.79 -17.44
N GLU A 47 44.13 -22.84 -17.03
CA GLU A 47 44.69 -21.87 -16.09
C GLU A 47 44.67 -20.45 -16.67
N ALA A 48 45.02 -20.31 -17.96
CA ALA A 48 44.96 -19.03 -18.66
C ALA A 48 43.53 -18.47 -18.74
N ASP A 49 42.52 -19.30 -19.06
CA ASP A 49 41.11 -18.89 -19.04
C ASP A 49 40.67 -18.53 -17.61
N GLY A 50 41.20 -19.23 -16.60
CA GLY A 50 40.99 -18.98 -15.17
C GLY A 50 41.49 -17.63 -14.66
N LEU A 51 42.37 -16.95 -15.41
CA LEU A 51 42.79 -15.57 -15.14
C LEU A 51 41.78 -14.51 -15.64
N THR A 52 40.69 -14.93 -16.29
CA THR A 52 39.65 -14.04 -16.83
C THR A 52 38.31 -14.18 -16.09
N LEU A 53 37.48 -13.14 -16.13
CA LEU A 53 36.13 -13.16 -15.57
C LEU A 53 35.17 -14.09 -16.33
N ARG A 54 35.58 -14.70 -17.46
CA ARG A 54 34.75 -15.58 -18.29
C ARG A 54 34.14 -16.72 -17.46
N ARG A 55 34.89 -17.28 -16.51
CA ARG A 55 34.42 -18.35 -15.61
C ARG A 55 33.17 -17.99 -14.81
N PHE A 56 32.97 -16.72 -14.48
CA PHE A 56 31.80 -16.24 -13.73
C PHE A 56 30.61 -15.90 -14.63
N THR A 57 30.73 -15.98 -15.95
CA THR A 57 29.65 -15.60 -16.88
C THR A 57 28.38 -16.45 -16.69
N ARG A 58 28.52 -17.68 -16.18
CA ARG A 58 27.41 -18.60 -15.90
C ARG A 58 26.70 -18.30 -14.57
N THR A 59 27.45 -17.89 -13.55
CA THR A 59 26.93 -17.64 -12.18
C THR A 59 26.60 -16.16 -11.93
N TYR A 60 27.21 -15.24 -12.69
CA TYR A 60 27.02 -13.80 -12.59
C TYR A 60 26.50 -13.20 -13.92
N PRO A 61 25.17 -13.18 -14.13
CA PRO A 61 24.55 -12.73 -15.39
C PRO A 61 24.95 -11.34 -15.90
N PRO A 62 25.27 -10.32 -15.06
CA PRO A 62 25.74 -9.03 -15.56
C PRO A 62 26.93 -9.11 -16.54
N LEU A 63 27.84 -10.09 -16.37
CA LEU A 63 28.97 -10.28 -17.28
C LEU A 63 28.56 -10.81 -18.66
N SER A 64 27.55 -11.69 -18.72
CA SER A 64 27.10 -12.29 -19.98
C SER A 64 26.36 -11.30 -20.87
N ARG A 65 25.69 -10.30 -20.27
CA ARG A 65 24.91 -9.27 -20.99
C ARG A 65 25.77 -8.19 -21.65
N LEU A 66 27.06 -8.10 -21.32
CA LEU A 66 27.95 -7.12 -21.94
C LEU A 66 28.26 -7.49 -23.39
N ARG A 67 27.78 -6.69 -24.34
CA ARG A 67 28.14 -6.82 -25.76
C ARG A 67 29.56 -6.33 -26.02
N THR A 68 30.32 -7.12 -26.77
CA THR A 68 31.77 -6.98 -27.00
C THR A 68 32.18 -5.85 -27.98
N SER A 69 31.24 -5.19 -28.67
CA SER A 69 31.54 -4.47 -29.92
C SER A 69 31.37 -2.94 -29.92
N THR A 70 31.42 -2.24 -28.77
CA THR A 70 31.23 -0.77 -28.76
C THR A 70 32.41 0.01 -28.19
N ASN A 71 32.75 1.15 -28.78
CA ASN A 71 33.74 2.11 -28.28
C ASN A 71 33.42 2.72 -26.88
N ARG A 72 32.36 2.23 -26.20
CA ARG A 72 31.87 2.66 -24.87
C ARG A 72 31.65 1.49 -23.89
N ILE A 73 32.30 0.33 -24.11
CA ILE A 73 32.15 -0.90 -23.31
C ILE A 73 32.23 -0.64 -21.80
N GLU A 74 33.11 0.23 -21.33
CA GLU A 74 33.37 0.43 -19.91
C GLU A 74 32.29 1.24 -19.20
N SER A 75 31.73 2.24 -19.89
CA SER A 75 30.55 2.93 -19.39
C SER A 75 29.36 1.98 -19.31
N ALA A 76 29.23 1.07 -20.28
CA ALA A 76 28.19 0.04 -20.26
C ALA A 76 28.44 -0.98 -19.13
N ALA A 77 29.70 -1.36 -18.87
CA ALA A 77 30.07 -2.31 -17.82
C ALA A 77 29.66 -1.84 -16.43
N SER A 78 29.95 -0.57 -16.10
CA SER A 78 29.58 0.01 -14.80
C SER A 78 28.08 0.24 -14.65
N VAL A 79 27.38 0.64 -15.72
CA VAL A 79 25.92 0.80 -15.75
C VAL A 79 25.20 -0.54 -15.59
N ASN A 80 25.76 -1.61 -16.17
CA ASN A 80 25.18 -2.95 -16.12
C ASN A 80 25.67 -3.78 -14.93
N TRP A 81 26.43 -3.20 -13.99
CA TRP A 81 26.99 -3.89 -12.83
C TRP A 81 27.94 -5.06 -13.17
N ALA A 82 28.45 -5.10 -14.39
CA ALA A 82 29.28 -6.21 -14.83
C ALA A 82 30.70 -6.13 -14.27
N MET A 83 31.27 -4.92 -14.21
CA MET A 83 32.63 -4.68 -13.72
C MET A 83 32.72 -3.29 -13.07
N THR A 84 33.61 -3.15 -12.09
CA THR A 84 33.95 -1.85 -11.49
C THR A 84 34.76 -0.98 -12.47
N ARG A 85 34.66 0.34 -12.35
CA ARG A 85 35.45 1.27 -13.19
C ARG A 85 36.92 1.32 -12.76
N SER A 86 37.19 1.04 -11.50
CA SER A 86 38.52 0.95 -10.90
C SER A 86 38.65 -0.32 -10.09
N SER A 87 39.82 -0.95 -10.12
CA SER A 87 40.10 -2.15 -9.34
C SER A 87 40.00 -1.84 -7.85
N ARG A 88 39.27 -2.68 -7.12
CA ARG A 88 39.33 -2.72 -5.67
C ARG A 88 40.49 -3.60 -5.22
N TYR A 89 40.92 -3.47 -3.97
CA TYR A 89 42.02 -4.27 -3.43
C TYR A 89 42.00 -4.42 -1.92
N CYS A 90 42.65 -5.45 -1.41
CA CYS A 90 42.94 -5.59 0.01
C CYS A 90 44.45 -5.37 0.22
N PRO A 91 44.87 -4.34 0.97
CA PRO A 91 46.29 -4.06 1.23
C PRO A 91 47.04 -5.26 1.82
N ASP A 92 46.39 -6.00 2.72
CA ASP A 92 46.99 -7.15 3.40
C ASP A 92 47.17 -8.34 2.45
N CYS A 93 46.21 -8.59 1.55
CA CYS A 93 46.39 -9.59 0.49
C CYS A 93 47.50 -9.19 -0.50
N LEU A 94 47.65 -7.89 -0.78
CA LEU A 94 48.72 -7.40 -1.65
C LEU A 94 50.09 -7.45 -0.96
N ARG A 95 50.16 -7.41 0.38
CA ARG A 95 51.44 -7.59 1.08
C ARG A 95 52.01 -9.00 0.90
N GLY A 96 51.14 -10.01 0.76
CA GLY A 96 51.51 -11.40 0.54
C GLY A 96 51.85 -12.16 1.82
N ASP A 97 52.00 -13.49 1.71
CA ASP A 97 52.07 -14.42 2.84
C ASP A 97 53.42 -15.14 2.96
N THR A 98 54.51 -14.46 2.56
CA THR A 98 55.94 -14.84 2.70
C THR A 98 56.61 -15.62 1.55
N ARG A 99 55.94 -15.92 0.43
CA ARG A 99 56.64 -16.57 -0.72
C ARG A 99 57.69 -15.64 -1.33
N ALA A 100 58.82 -16.18 -1.82
CA ALA A 100 59.90 -15.37 -2.42
C ALA A 100 59.41 -14.45 -3.56
N VAL A 101 58.49 -14.94 -4.40
CA VAL A 101 57.86 -14.12 -5.45
C VAL A 101 57.04 -12.97 -4.84
N GLU A 102 56.28 -13.23 -3.78
CA GLU A 102 55.44 -12.24 -3.09
C GLU A 102 56.29 -11.20 -2.33
N GLN A 103 57.43 -11.61 -1.78
CA GLN A 103 58.40 -10.67 -1.18
C GLN A 103 58.98 -9.71 -2.24
N SER A 104 59.20 -10.20 -3.46
CA SER A 104 59.82 -9.41 -4.54
C SER A 104 58.83 -8.56 -5.37
N LEU A 105 57.59 -9.01 -5.54
CA LEU A 105 56.59 -8.40 -6.43
C LEU A 105 55.28 -8.01 -5.73
N GLY A 106 55.11 -8.39 -4.47
CA GLY A 106 53.84 -8.33 -3.76
C GLY A 106 52.96 -9.56 -3.97
N GLY A 107 51.96 -9.69 -3.10
CA GLY A 107 50.87 -10.66 -3.21
C GLY A 107 49.99 -10.44 -4.45
N GLY A 108 49.26 -11.48 -4.83
CA GLY A 108 48.47 -11.52 -6.05
C GLY A 108 47.20 -10.65 -6.01
N TRP A 109 46.90 -10.02 -7.14
CA TRP A 109 45.63 -9.33 -7.35
C TRP A 109 44.50 -10.35 -7.56
N GLN A 110 43.41 -10.24 -6.80
CA GLN A 110 42.29 -11.16 -6.94
C GLN A 110 41.34 -10.72 -8.04
N LEU A 111 41.01 -11.65 -8.94
CA LEU A 111 40.10 -11.43 -10.06
C LEU A 111 38.71 -10.96 -9.62
N LEU A 112 38.22 -11.49 -8.49
CA LEU A 112 36.90 -11.16 -7.93
C LEU A 112 36.73 -9.70 -7.53
N TRP A 113 37.82 -8.97 -7.23
CA TRP A 113 37.77 -7.57 -6.82
C TRP A 113 37.37 -6.60 -7.95
N HIS A 114 37.23 -7.11 -9.18
CA HIS A 114 36.69 -6.38 -10.32
C HIS A 114 35.16 -6.45 -10.42
N LEU A 115 34.51 -7.30 -9.63
CA LEU A 115 33.05 -7.40 -9.59
C LEU A 115 32.47 -6.40 -8.58
N PRO A 116 31.47 -5.58 -8.97
CA PRO A 116 30.87 -4.60 -8.06
C PRO A 116 30.27 -5.22 -6.79
N VAL A 117 29.76 -6.45 -6.88
CA VAL A 117 29.19 -7.20 -5.75
C VAL A 117 30.22 -7.67 -4.72
N VAL A 118 31.52 -7.53 -5.02
CA VAL A 118 32.60 -7.89 -4.10
C VAL A 118 33.16 -6.61 -3.48
N SER A 119 32.81 -6.36 -2.22
CA SER A 119 33.16 -5.16 -1.46
C SER A 119 34.04 -5.43 -0.24
N ALA A 120 34.18 -6.68 0.19
CA ALA A 120 34.97 -7.04 1.37
C ALA A 120 35.94 -8.22 1.12
N CYS A 121 37.02 -8.23 1.89
CA CYS A 121 37.95 -9.34 2.01
C CYS A 121 37.61 -10.15 3.26
N LEU A 122 37.20 -11.40 3.10
CA LEU A 122 36.87 -12.28 4.22
C LEU A 122 38.10 -12.76 4.97
N ARG A 123 39.21 -12.97 4.25
CA ARG A 123 40.49 -13.40 4.84
C ARG A 123 41.02 -12.42 5.89
N HIS A 124 40.98 -11.13 5.57
CA HIS A 124 41.47 -10.06 6.44
C HIS A 124 40.34 -9.30 7.12
N ARG A 125 39.10 -9.80 7.03
CA ARG A 125 37.88 -9.25 7.64
C ARG A 125 37.77 -7.72 7.52
N ARG A 126 37.95 -7.21 6.30
CA ARG A 126 37.92 -5.76 6.04
C ARG A 126 37.26 -5.42 4.72
N LEU A 127 36.81 -4.18 4.58
CA LEU A 127 36.35 -3.65 3.29
C LEU A 127 37.52 -3.48 2.33
N LEU A 128 37.24 -3.61 1.04
CA LEU A 128 38.23 -3.43 -0.01
C LEU A 128 38.46 -1.94 -0.28
N GLU A 129 39.72 -1.58 -0.42
CA GLU A 129 40.17 -0.26 -0.82
C GLU A 129 39.97 -0.05 -2.32
N TYR A 130 39.73 1.20 -2.74
CA TYR A 130 39.58 1.54 -4.16
C TYR A 130 40.34 2.82 -4.56
N LEU A 131 40.84 3.55 -3.57
CA LEU A 131 41.65 4.76 -3.74
C LEU A 131 43.10 4.47 -3.36
N CYS A 132 44.03 5.23 -3.92
CA CYS A 132 45.42 5.24 -3.46
C CYS A 132 45.51 5.92 -2.08
N PRO A 133 46.28 5.37 -1.11
CA PRO A 133 46.39 5.95 0.23
C PRO A 133 47.05 7.34 0.26
N ALA A 134 47.89 7.68 -0.73
CA ALA A 134 48.56 8.98 -0.79
C ALA A 134 47.81 10.01 -1.64
N CYS A 135 47.48 9.67 -2.90
CA CYS A 135 46.88 10.65 -3.81
C CYS A 135 45.35 10.69 -3.77
N ASN A 136 44.71 9.77 -3.03
CA ASN A 136 43.24 9.65 -2.91
C ASN A 136 42.48 9.56 -4.25
N LEU A 137 43.15 9.10 -5.31
CA LEU A 137 42.57 8.93 -6.64
C LEU A 137 42.33 7.43 -6.91
N PRO A 138 41.27 7.06 -7.64
CA PRO A 138 41.06 5.68 -8.08
C PRO A 138 42.22 5.18 -8.95
N LEU A 139 42.57 3.90 -8.83
CA LEU A 139 43.78 3.34 -9.45
C LEU A 139 43.78 3.35 -10.99
N ASN A 140 42.63 3.07 -11.60
CA ASN A 140 42.49 2.88 -13.06
C ASN A 140 41.51 3.86 -13.74
N ALA A 141 41.13 4.95 -13.05
CA ALA A 141 40.24 5.95 -13.65
C ALA A 141 40.95 6.76 -14.75
N ALA A 142 40.29 6.89 -15.91
CA ALA A 142 40.73 7.75 -17.01
C ALA A 142 40.80 9.22 -16.55
N GLY A 143 41.94 9.89 -16.79
CA GLY A 143 42.16 11.27 -16.35
C GLY A 143 41.37 12.31 -17.15
N GLY A 144 40.85 13.33 -16.46
CA GLY A 144 40.24 14.53 -17.03
C GLY A 144 38.83 14.83 -16.49
N ALA A 145 38.52 16.11 -16.25
CA ALA A 145 37.20 16.61 -15.81
C ALA A 145 36.07 16.31 -16.82
N ALA A 146 36.40 15.92 -18.05
CA ALA A 146 35.48 15.38 -19.04
C ALA A 146 35.80 13.90 -19.26
N GLY A 147 35.08 13.00 -18.58
CA GLY A 147 35.31 11.55 -18.55
C GLY A 147 35.10 10.80 -19.89
N HIS A 148 35.85 11.17 -20.93
CA HIS A 148 35.79 10.62 -22.29
C HIS A 148 37.02 9.77 -22.69
N GLY A 149 37.99 9.57 -21.80
CA GLY A 149 39.14 8.70 -22.06
C GLY A 149 38.79 7.20 -22.02
N ARG A 150 39.35 6.41 -22.95
CA ARG A 150 39.29 4.93 -22.90
C ARG A 150 40.01 4.44 -21.65
N SER A 151 39.33 3.67 -20.81
CA SER A 151 39.89 3.05 -19.61
C SER A 151 40.93 2.00 -20.00
N THR A 152 41.90 1.79 -19.11
CA THR A 152 42.98 0.82 -19.29
C THR A 152 42.97 -0.13 -18.11
N LEU A 153 43.30 -1.40 -18.35
CA LEU A 153 43.40 -2.39 -17.27
C LEU A 153 44.42 -1.98 -16.21
N ILE A 154 45.54 -1.39 -16.66
CA ILE A 154 46.59 -0.83 -15.83
C ILE A 154 46.86 0.59 -16.33
N LYS A 155 46.71 1.58 -15.47
CA LYS A 155 47.02 2.98 -15.79
C LYS A 155 48.52 3.17 -16.02
N ASN A 156 48.91 3.95 -17.03
CA ASN A 156 50.31 4.23 -17.37
C ASN A 156 51.18 2.96 -17.51
N ALA A 157 50.62 1.90 -18.09
CA ALA A 157 51.22 0.57 -18.20
C ALA A 157 52.49 0.50 -19.08
N GLY A 158 52.84 1.58 -19.80
CA GLY A 158 54.07 1.68 -20.57
C GLY A 158 55.32 2.02 -19.74
N LEU A 159 55.16 2.42 -18.47
CA LEU A 159 56.26 2.80 -17.60
C LEU A 159 57.04 1.57 -17.08
N THR A 160 58.36 1.71 -16.99
CA THR A 160 59.30 0.74 -16.40
C THR A 160 59.74 1.18 -15.00
N GLY A 161 60.37 0.29 -14.23
CA GLY A 161 60.96 0.63 -12.92
C GLY A 161 59.97 0.90 -11.78
N LEU A 162 58.67 0.63 -12.00
CA LEU A 162 57.63 0.71 -10.97
C LEU A 162 57.29 -0.67 -10.44
N HIS A 163 57.19 -0.77 -9.12
CA HIS A 163 56.71 -1.98 -8.46
C HIS A 163 55.26 -2.29 -8.85
N PRO A 164 54.84 -3.56 -8.98
CA PRO A 164 53.45 -3.91 -9.28
C PRO A 164 52.45 -3.21 -8.35
N LEU A 165 52.78 -3.09 -7.07
CA LEU A 165 51.97 -2.45 -6.03
C LEU A 165 52.17 -0.94 -5.86
N GLU A 166 52.95 -0.27 -6.72
CA GLU A 166 53.06 1.19 -6.68
C GLU A 166 51.93 1.86 -7.46
N CYS A 167 51.41 2.96 -6.90
CA CYS A 167 50.38 3.77 -7.53
C CYS A 167 50.90 4.42 -8.82
N ARG A 168 50.15 4.21 -9.90
CA ARG A 168 50.46 4.71 -11.25
C ARG A 168 49.71 6.00 -11.61
N ASN A 169 49.05 6.64 -10.64
CA ASN A 169 48.41 7.94 -10.84
C ASN A 169 49.44 9.05 -11.01
N THR A 170 49.09 10.06 -11.80
CA THR A 170 49.85 11.31 -11.94
C THR A 170 49.15 12.40 -11.14
N VAL A 171 49.88 13.10 -10.29
CA VAL A 171 49.40 14.21 -9.47
C VAL A 171 50.05 15.53 -9.92
N PRO A 172 49.36 16.68 -9.78
CA PRO A 172 49.98 17.98 -9.98
C PRO A 172 51.17 18.15 -9.04
N ARG A 173 52.24 18.78 -9.53
CA ARG A 173 53.43 19.08 -8.71
C ARG A 173 53.08 20.19 -7.72
N HIS A 174 53.31 19.98 -6.42
CA HIS A 174 53.06 21.01 -5.41
C HIS A 174 54.02 22.19 -5.61
N THR A 175 53.47 23.41 -5.67
CA THR A 175 54.20 24.69 -5.76
C THR A 175 54.81 25.02 -4.39
N GLY A 176 55.98 24.44 -4.10
CA GLY A 176 56.74 24.66 -2.87
C GLY A 176 58.15 25.21 -3.06
N ASP A 177 58.75 25.04 -4.24
CA ASP A 177 60.04 25.65 -4.57
C ASP A 177 59.83 26.82 -5.55
N ARG A 178 60.11 28.03 -5.07
CA ARG A 178 60.20 29.23 -5.89
C ARG A 178 61.48 29.15 -6.71
N SER A 179 61.37 28.74 -7.96
CA SER A 179 62.28 29.20 -9.00
C SER A 179 61.53 29.29 -10.32
N ASP A 180 61.58 30.49 -10.89
CA ASP A 180 60.93 30.94 -12.10
C ASP A 180 61.06 29.98 -13.29
N SER A 181 59.95 29.74 -13.96
CA SER A 181 59.76 29.98 -15.40
C SER A 181 58.51 29.26 -15.90
N ALA A 182 57.85 29.87 -16.88
CA ALA A 182 56.62 29.44 -17.52
C ALA A 182 56.78 28.15 -18.36
N GLU A 183 57.18 27.04 -17.73
CA GLU A 183 57.15 25.71 -18.33
C GLU A 183 56.07 24.84 -17.65
N ARG A 184 55.02 24.52 -18.43
CA ARG A 184 54.00 23.47 -18.24
C ARG A 184 54.14 22.69 -16.91
N ALA A 185 53.18 22.87 -16.01
CA ALA A 185 53.03 22.08 -14.78
C ALA A 185 53.28 20.57 -15.03
N ARG A 186 54.51 20.10 -14.82
CA ARG A 186 54.89 18.71 -15.08
C ARG A 186 54.25 17.85 -14.00
N SER A 187 53.21 17.07 -14.35
CA SER A 187 52.58 16.11 -13.44
C SER A 187 53.57 15.03 -13.02
N VAL A 188 53.65 14.72 -11.72
CA VAL A 188 54.57 13.72 -11.15
C VAL A 188 53.81 12.42 -10.84
N LEU A 189 54.48 11.27 -10.93
CA LEU A 189 53.89 9.98 -10.55
C LEU A 189 53.76 9.87 -9.02
N CYS A 190 52.63 9.35 -8.55
CA CYS A 190 52.36 9.18 -7.12
C CYS A 190 53.30 8.16 -6.46
N ARG A 191 53.53 6.99 -7.08
CA ARG A 191 54.42 5.92 -6.60
C ARG A 191 54.16 5.38 -5.19
N ALA A 192 53.09 5.80 -4.51
CA ALA A 192 52.76 5.27 -3.19
C ALA A 192 52.47 3.76 -3.26
N ARG A 193 53.00 3.02 -2.29
CA ARG A 193 52.74 1.58 -2.12
C ARG A 193 51.27 1.38 -1.71
N LEU A 194 50.58 0.46 -2.38
CA LEU A 194 49.17 0.13 -2.11
C LEU A 194 49.02 -0.83 -0.92
N ASP A 195 50.08 -1.55 -0.59
CA ASP A 195 50.22 -2.42 0.58
C ASP A 195 50.75 -1.68 1.81
N ASP A 196 51.20 -0.44 1.65
CA ASP A 196 51.57 0.46 2.75
C ASP A 196 50.34 1.27 3.13
N PHE A 197 49.83 1.08 4.35
CA PHE A 197 48.46 1.48 4.63
C PHE A 197 48.18 1.87 6.07
N ASN A 198 47.91 3.18 6.26
CA ASN A 198 47.62 3.79 7.57
C ASN A 198 46.13 4.15 7.80
N SER A 199 45.23 4.16 6.78
CA SER A 199 43.86 4.69 6.93
C SER A 199 42.79 3.84 6.24
N ARG A 200 41.92 3.11 6.98
CA ARG A 200 40.98 2.09 6.45
C ARG A 200 39.65 2.67 5.97
N ILE A 201 39.14 2.21 4.82
CA ILE A 201 37.71 2.39 4.51
C ILE A 201 36.89 1.71 5.60
N GLY A 202 35.90 2.45 6.13
CA GLY A 202 35.11 2.02 7.28
C GLY A 202 35.79 2.30 8.63
N THR A 203 36.82 3.16 8.69
CA THR A 203 37.25 3.77 9.96
C THR A 203 36.06 4.42 10.66
N GLY A 204 35.70 3.94 11.84
CA GLY A 204 34.53 4.40 12.60
C GLY A 204 33.21 3.66 12.29
N LEU A 205 33.24 2.63 11.44
CA LEU A 205 32.10 1.76 11.23
C LEU A 205 31.89 0.88 12.48
N PRO A 206 30.65 0.75 13.00
CA PRO A 206 30.35 -0.20 14.07
C PRO A 206 30.73 -1.63 13.68
N ASN A 207 31.25 -2.41 14.64
CA ASN A 207 31.66 -3.79 14.40
C ASN A 207 30.49 -4.65 13.88
N ASP A 208 29.29 -4.43 14.40
CA ASP A 208 28.08 -5.16 13.97
C ASP A 208 27.75 -4.91 12.48
N ASP A 209 27.93 -3.67 11.99
CA ASP A 209 27.73 -3.34 10.58
C ASP A 209 28.78 -4.03 9.70
N LEU A 210 30.04 -4.05 10.13
CA LEU A 210 31.12 -4.75 9.43
C LEU A 210 30.83 -6.25 9.36
N ASP A 211 30.40 -6.87 10.46
CA ASP A 211 30.09 -8.30 10.52
C ASP A 211 28.91 -8.67 9.61
N GLN A 212 27.89 -7.81 9.50
CA GLN A 212 26.80 -7.99 8.54
C GLN A 212 27.27 -7.88 7.09
N LEU A 213 28.14 -6.91 6.78
CA LEU A 213 28.73 -6.76 5.44
C LEU A 213 29.63 -7.96 5.07
N LEU A 214 30.41 -8.47 6.02
CA LEU A 214 31.22 -9.67 5.82
C LEU A 214 30.34 -10.92 5.64
N SER A 215 29.26 -11.04 6.40
CA SER A 215 28.29 -12.14 6.27
C SER A 215 27.60 -12.13 4.90
N LEU A 216 27.22 -10.94 4.41
CA LEU A 216 26.72 -10.77 3.04
C LEU A 216 27.78 -11.16 2.01
N GLN A 217 29.02 -10.70 2.19
CA GLN A 217 30.12 -11.01 1.27
C GLN A 217 30.37 -12.51 1.16
N GLN A 218 30.28 -13.26 2.27
CA GLN A 218 30.34 -14.73 2.25
C GLN A 218 29.25 -15.32 1.36
N ARG A 219 27.99 -14.93 1.55
CA ARG A 219 26.88 -15.40 0.71
C ARG A 219 27.12 -15.09 -0.77
N VAL A 220 27.56 -13.87 -1.09
CA VAL A 220 27.89 -13.47 -2.47
C VAL A 220 28.96 -14.38 -3.09
N LEU A 221 30.03 -14.70 -2.34
CA LEU A 221 31.08 -15.59 -2.84
C LEU A 221 30.57 -17.03 -3.03
N ASP A 222 29.72 -17.51 -2.12
CA ASP A 222 29.10 -18.84 -2.22
C ASP A 222 28.27 -18.97 -3.51
N TYR A 223 27.55 -17.92 -3.90
CA TYR A 223 26.78 -17.88 -5.16
C TYR A 223 27.68 -17.75 -6.41
N LEU A 224 28.85 -17.12 -6.30
CA LEU A 224 29.79 -16.98 -7.43
C LEU A 224 30.53 -18.29 -7.75
N SER A 225 30.85 -19.07 -6.71
CA SER A 225 31.67 -20.30 -6.79
C SER A 225 31.00 -21.52 -6.10
N PRO A 226 29.85 -22.01 -6.58
CA PRO A 226 29.07 -23.06 -5.90
C PRO A 226 29.77 -24.44 -5.81
N GLN A 227 30.76 -24.71 -6.66
CA GLN A 227 31.48 -26.00 -6.70
C GLN A 227 32.33 -26.27 -5.44
N GLU A 228 32.76 -25.23 -4.72
CA GLU A 228 33.63 -25.35 -3.54
C GLU A 228 32.88 -25.83 -2.28
N ARG A 229 31.54 -25.86 -2.30
CA ARG A 229 30.68 -26.28 -1.18
C ARG A 229 30.03 -27.66 -1.34
N GLY A 230 30.35 -28.42 -2.38
CA GLY A 230 29.77 -29.76 -2.58
C GLY A 230 28.27 -29.75 -2.88
N TRP A 231 27.73 -28.65 -3.45
CA TRP A 231 26.39 -28.69 -4.04
C TRP A 231 26.42 -29.74 -5.16
N GLY A 232 25.55 -30.75 -5.08
CA GLY A 232 25.45 -31.80 -6.10
C GLY A 232 25.35 -31.18 -7.49
N ARG A 233 25.91 -31.83 -8.51
CA ARG A 233 25.98 -31.33 -9.91
C ARG A 233 24.63 -30.83 -10.47
N ASP A 234 23.51 -31.22 -9.87
CA ASP A 234 22.15 -30.92 -10.32
C ASP A 234 21.47 -29.74 -9.60
N ALA A 235 22.02 -29.19 -8.51
CA ALA A 235 21.46 -28.04 -7.81
C ALA A 235 22.19 -26.74 -8.21
N MET A 236 21.87 -26.18 -9.39
CA MET A 236 22.41 -24.87 -9.76
C MET A 236 21.84 -23.77 -8.83
N PRO A 237 22.64 -22.77 -8.41
CA PRO A 237 22.13 -21.61 -7.68
C PRO A 237 21.04 -20.90 -8.48
N ASP A 238 20.09 -20.26 -7.78
CA ASP A 238 19.05 -19.46 -8.41
C ASP A 238 19.66 -18.39 -9.32
N LYS A 239 19.45 -18.54 -10.63
CA LYS A 239 20.01 -17.66 -11.67
C LYS A 239 19.53 -16.20 -11.50
N SER A 240 18.45 -15.97 -10.75
CA SER A 240 17.95 -14.61 -10.49
C SER A 240 18.67 -13.89 -9.36
N TYR A 241 19.44 -14.57 -8.48
CA TYR A 241 20.00 -13.99 -7.26
C TYR A 241 20.65 -12.61 -7.46
N PHE A 242 21.67 -12.53 -8.31
CA PHE A 242 22.38 -11.26 -8.57
C PHE A 242 21.51 -10.24 -9.31
N SER A 243 20.67 -10.70 -10.24
CA SER A 243 19.79 -9.81 -11.00
C SER A 243 18.76 -9.14 -10.09
N GLU A 244 18.23 -9.87 -9.10
CA GLU A 244 17.30 -9.37 -8.10
C GLU A 244 17.98 -8.43 -7.12
N LEU A 245 19.16 -8.81 -6.61
CA LEU A 245 19.94 -7.97 -5.71
C LEU A 245 20.21 -6.60 -6.36
N ILE A 246 20.70 -6.61 -7.60
CA ILE A 246 20.95 -5.39 -8.38
C ILE A 246 19.65 -4.61 -8.65
N ALA A 247 18.57 -5.29 -9.04
CA ALA A 247 17.27 -4.65 -9.29
C ALA A 247 16.75 -3.90 -8.05
N ILE A 248 16.87 -4.51 -6.86
CA ILE A 248 16.48 -3.87 -5.60
C ILE A 248 17.39 -2.67 -5.29
N THR A 249 18.71 -2.76 -5.48
CA THR A 249 19.58 -1.57 -5.28
C THR A 249 19.16 -0.39 -6.17
N HIS A 250 18.68 -0.66 -7.38
CA HIS A 250 18.18 0.38 -8.28
C HIS A 250 16.88 0.98 -7.75
N LEU A 251 15.93 0.15 -7.28
CA LEU A 251 14.71 0.64 -6.64
C LEU A 251 15.04 1.51 -5.42
N MET A 252 15.89 1.04 -4.50
CA MET A 252 16.31 1.80 -3.32
C MET A 252 16.86 3.18 -3.69
N LYS A 253 17.76 3.27 -4.67
CA LYS A 253 18.32 4.55 -5.14
C LYS A 253 17.27 5.48 -5.75
N LEU A 254 16.26 4.94 -6.45
CA LEU A 254 15.18 5.75 -7.04
C LEU A 254 14.19 6.26 -5.99
N THR A 255 14.03 5.53 -4.89
CA THR A 255 12.93 5.72 -3.93
C THR A 255 13.40 6.21 -2.57
N TRP A 256 14.69 6.56 -2.46
CA TRP A 256 15.26 7.06 -1.22
C TRP A 256 14.42 8.26 -0.69
N PRO A 257 14.11 8.32 0.63
CA PRO A 257 14.66 7.53 1.74
C PRO A 257 13.90 6.24 2.11
N LEU A 258 12.95 5.75 1.31
CA LEU A 258 12.15 4.55 1.67
C LEU A 258 13.01 3.30 1.92
N GLY A 259 14.19 3.20 1.30
CA GLY A 259 15.11 2.07 1.51
C GLY A 259 15.87 2.10 2.85
N ALA A 260 15.79 3.19 3.62
CA ALA A 260 16.59 3.38 4.83
C ALA A 260 16.23 2.40 5.96
N GLU A 261 14.96 1.97 6.04
CA GLU A 261 14.48 1.03 7.07
C GLU A 261 15.11 -0.37 6.96
N PHE A 262 15.68 -0.70 5.79
CA PHE A 262 16.30 -1.99 5.52
C PHE A 262 17.81 -1.99 5.75
N LEU A 263 18.38 -0.88 6.21
CA LEU A 263 19.77 -0.80 6.63
C LEU A 263 19.85 -0.95 8.15
N PRO A 264 20.86 -1.67 8.67
CA PRO A 264 20.93 -1.98 10.10
C PRO A 264 21.23 -0.76 10.97
N SER A 265 21.89 0.26 10.43
CA SER A 265 22.32 1.44 11.17
C SER A 265 22.01 2.75 10.44
N SER A 266 21.85 3.82 11.24
CA SER A 266 21.73 5.19 10.73
C SER A 266 22.99 5.65 10.00
N HIS A 267 24.17 5.11 10.35
CA HIS A 267 25.43 5.41 9.66
C HIS A 267 25.41 4.93 8.21
N LEU A 268 25.02 3.67 7.98
CA LEU A 268 24.87 3.15 6.61
C LEU A 268 23.76 3.87 5.85
N ALA A 269 22.67 4.25 6.52
CA ALA A 269 21.61 5.03 5.90
C ALA A 269 22.08 6.44 5.48
N ALA A 270 22.84 7.14 6.32
CA ALA A 270 23.41 8.45 5.99
C ALA A 270 24.38 8.38 4.81
N LEU A 271 25.18 7.31 4.74
CA LEU A 271 26.06 7.04 3.62
C LEU A 271 25.25 6.88 2.31
N VAL A 272 24.23 6.02 2.29
CA VAL A 272 23.39 5.81 1.10
C VAL A 272 22.61 7.07 0.73
N GLN A 273 22.14 7.85 1.70
CA GLN A 273 21.51 9.16 1.48
C GLN A 273 22.42 10.09 0.67
N ALA A 274 23.68 10.26 1.08
CA ALA A 274 24.62 11.14 0.38
C ALA A 274 24.84 10.74 -1.10
N HIS A 275 24.71 9.44 -1.41
CA HIS A 275 24.78 8.95 -2.79
C HIS A 275 23.47 9.05 -3.56
N ALA A 276 22.34 8.83 -2.90
CA ALA A 276 21.02 8.83 -3.53
C ALA A 276 20.51 10.26 -3.79
N GLU A 277 20.88 11.23 -2.96
CA GLU A 277 20.38 12.61 -3.02
C GLU A 277 20.62 13.29 -4.38
N PRO A 278 21.82 13.22 -5.00
CA PRO A 278 22.01 13.73 -6.36
C PRO A 278 21.13 13.05 -7.41
N VAL A 279 20.85 11.74 -7.24
CA VAL A 279 19.98 10.98 -8.14
C VAL A 279 18.54 11.46 -8.02
N ILE A 280 18.05 11.67 -6.79
CA ILE A 280 16.69 12.17 -6.52
C ILE A 280 16.53 13.62 -7.00
N ALA A 281 17.52 14.47 -6.75
CA ALA A 281 17.52 15.85 -7.22
C ALA A 281 17.43 15.93 -8.74
N GLN A 282 18.21 15.10 -9.45
CA GLN A 282 18.16 15.03 -10.91
C GLN A 282 16.78 14.56 -11.41
N LEU A 283 16.22 13.49 -10.85
CA LEU A 283 14.89 13.00 -11.23
C LEU A 283 13.80 14.04 -11.00
N THR A 284 13.90 14.82 -9.91
CA THR A 284 12.96 15.89 -9.59
C THR A 284 13.05 17.03 -10.61
N ALA A 285 14.26 17.43 -10.99
CA ALA A 285 14.49 18.43 -12.03
C ALA A 285 13.95 17.98 -13.40
N GLU A 286 14.08 16.69 -13.75
CA GLU A 286 13.48 16.11 -14.97
C GLU A 286 11.95 16.17 -14.96
N HIS A 287 11.31 15.91 -13.81
CA HIS A 287 9.84 16.02 -13.67
C HIS A 287 9.34 17.45 -13.83
N GLN A 288 10.14 18.42 -13.39
CA GLN A 288 9.86 19.85 -13.53
C GLN A 288 10.22 20.41 -14.92
N GLY A 289 10.67 19.56 -15.85
CA GLY A 289 11.04 19.97 -17.22
C GLY A 289 12.35 20.75 -17.32
N ARG A 290 13.17 20.77 -16.26
CA ARG A 290 14.40 21.59 -16.15
C ARG A 290 15.70 20.79 -16.37
N GLY A 291 15.64 19.52 -16.76
CA GLY A 291 16.80 18.62 -16.83
C GLY A 291 16.83 17.64 -18.01
N VAL A 292 18.03 17.15 -18.33
CA VAL A 292 18.24 16.11 -19.36
C VAL A 292 17.80 14.76 -18.81
N ARG A 293 16.90 14.08 -19.53
CA ARG A 293 16.40 12.74 -19.19
C ARG A 293 17.53 11.71 -19.10
N SER A 294 17.96 11.34 -17.89
CA SER A 294 19.05 10.39 -17.69
C SER A 294 18.97 9.65 -16.36
N ASN A 295 18.62 8.36 -16.42
CA ASN A 295 18.63 7.46 -15.26
C ASN A 295 20.02 6.87 -14.94
N ARG A 296 21.11 7.48 -15.46
CA ARG A 296 22.45 6.88 -15.37
C ARG A 296 22.94 6.79 -13.93
N GLY A 297 22.71 7.81 -13.10
CA GLY A 297 23.08 7.79 -11.68
C GLY A 297 22.44 6.63 -10.91
N ALA A 298 21.16 6.37 -11.17
CA ALA A 298 20.45 5.24 -10.57
C ALA A 298 20.95 3.86 -11.05
N LYS A 299 21.51 3.77 -12.26
CA LYS A 299 22.01 2.50 -12.83
C LYS A 299 23.41 2.14 -12.36
N VAL A 300 24.31 3.13 -12.31
CA VAL A 300 25.74 2.92 -12.08
C VAL A 300 25.99 2.24 -10.73
N ALA A 301 26.84 1.22 -10.74
CA ALA A 301 27.36 0.62 -9.52
C ALA A 301 28.33 1.59 -8.80
N PRO A 302 28.21 1.82 -7.49
CA PRO A 302 29.16 2.64 -6.76
C PRO A 302 30.57 2.03 -6.81
N ASN A 303 31.59 2.86 -7.01
CA ASN A 303 32.98 2.41 -6.91
C ASN A 303 33.36 2.15 -5.45
N ASP A 304 32.87 2.99 -4.54
CA ASP A 304 33.09 2.89 -3.10
C ASP A 304 32.58 1.56 -2.56
N SER A 305 33.46 0.81 -1.89
CA SER A 305 33.17 -0.53 -1.38
C SER A 305 32.16 -0.50 -0.24
N LEU A 306 32.24 0.47 0.67
CA LEU A 306 31.31 0.59 1.79
C LEU A 306 29.91 0.95 1.27
N MET A 307 29.82 1.91 0.35
CA MET A 307 28.56 2.29 -0.29
C MET A 307 27.91 1.13 -1.05
N CYS A 308 28.72 0.43 -1.85
CA CYS A 308 28.22 -0.68 -2.65
C CYS A 308 27.76 -1.82 -1.73
N GLY A 309 28.54 -2.12 -0.69
CA GLY A 309 28.18 -3.09 0.33
C GLY A 309 26.89 -2.73 1.06
N ALA A 310 26.71 -1.48 1.47
CA ALA A 310 25.50 -1.00 2.14
C ALA A 310 24.26 -1.17 1.27
N LEU A 311 24.32 -0.77 -0.01
CA LEU A 311 23.20 -0.96 -0.96
C LEU A 311 22.86 -2.45 -1.15
N LEU A 312 23.87 -3.31 -1.27
CA LEU A 312 23.67 -4.75 -1.41
C LEU A 312 23.11 -5.37 -0.13
N LEU A 313 23.53 -4.90 1.04
CA LEU A 313 23.03 -5.35 2.34
C LEU A 313 21.55 -5.01 2.51
N GLY A 314 21.17 -3.76 2.23
CA GLY A 314 19.75 -3.36 2.27
C GLY A 314 18.91 -4.09 1.21
N ALA A 315 19.49 -4.38 0.05
CA ALA A 315 18.82 -5.18 -0.98
C ALA A 315 18.60 -6.64 -0.56
N ASP A 316 19.57 -7.26 0.11
CA ASP A 316 19.47 -8.61 0.64
C ASP A 316 18.42 -8.69 1.75
N ALA A 317 18.39 -7.70 2.65
CA ALA A 317 17.36 -7.56 3.69
C ALA A 317 15.94 -7.39 3.12
N LEU A 318 15.79 -6.60 2.06
CA LEU A 318 14.52 -6.43 1.33
C LEU A 318 14.01 -7.73 0.71
N LEU A 319 14.91 -8.51 0.12
CA LEU A 319 14.57 -9.80 -0.49
C LEU A 319 14.17 -10.84 0.56
N GLY A 320 14.91 -10.91 1.67
CA GLY A 320 14.60 -11.77 2.82
C GLY A 320 14.30 -13.22 2.46
N ASP A 321 13.27 -13.79 3.08
CA ASP A 321 12.72 -15.14 2.87
C ASP A 321 12.13 -15.41 1.47
N ARG A 322 11.97 -14.38 0.63
CA ARG A 322 11.37 -14.44 -0.72
C ARG A 322 9.92 -14.97 -0.74
N GLU A 323 9.24 -15.04 0.41
CA GLU A 323 7.83 -15.43 0.46
C GLU A 323 6.97 -14.33 -0.15
N LEU A 324 6.06 -14.65 -1.09
CA LEU A 324 5.38 -13.63 -1.89
C LEU A 324 4.62 -12.59 -1.06
N GLY A 325 3.97 -12.99 0.02
CA GLY A 325 3.22 -12.09 0.91
C GLY A 325 4.14 -11.08 1.61
N ALA A 326 5.13 -11.60 2.35
CA ALA A 326 6.13 -10.78 3.05
C ALA A 326 6.97 -9.93 2.09
N LEU A 327 7.44 -10.52 0.99
CA LEU A 327 8.21 -9.83 -0.05
C LEU A 327 7.42 -8.68 -0.67
N ARG A 328 6.12 -8.89 -0.95
CA ARG A 328 5.26 -7.83 -1.46
C ARG A 328 5.12 -6.69 -0.46
N ALA A 329 4.88 -6.99 0.82
CA ALA A 329 4.73 -5.96 1.84
C ALA A 329 5.97 -5.05 1.92
N ARG A 330 7.17 -5.65 1.84
CA ARG A 330 8.45 -4.91 1.83
C ARG A 330 8.69 -4.11 0.54
N VAL A 331 8.48 -4.72 -0.64
CA VAL A 331 8.95 -4.15 -1.92
C VAL A 331 7.90 -3.26 -2.62
N GLN A 332 6.60 -3.48 -2.40
CA GLN A 332 5.53 -2.74 -3.09
C GLN A 332 5.57 -1.22 -2.87
N PRO A 333 5.86 -0.68 -1.67
CA PRO A 333 5.99 0.76 -1.47
C PRO A 333 7.10 1.37 -2.35
N LEU A 334 8.27 0.73 -2.39
CA LEU A 334 9.40 1.14 -3.23
C LEU A 334 9.02 1.03 -4.71
N ALA A 335 8.44 -0.07 -5.16
CA ALA A 335 8.03 -0.22 -6.56
C ALA A 335 7.03 0.89 -6.98
N SER A 336 6.07 1.22 -6.13
CA SER A 336 5.05 2.25 -6.39
C SER A 336 5.67 3.65 -6.50
N GLU A 337 6.58 3.99 -5.59
CA GLU A 337 7.34 5.25 -5.65
C GLU A 337 8.23 5.32 -6.89
N ALA A 338 8.93 4.23 -7.23
CA ALA A 338 9.79 4.16 -8.40
C ALA A 338 9.00 4.36 -9.70
N TYR A 339 7.79 3.78 -9.80
CA TYR A 339 6.89 4.03 -10.92
C TYR A 339 6.42 5.47 -11.02
N ARG A 340 6.27 6.17 -9.88
CA ARG A 340 5.91 7.59 -9.84
C ARG A 340 7.06 8.47 -10.33
N ARG A 341 8.29 8.23 -9.85
CA ARG A 341 9.49 9.03 -10.15
C ARG A 341 10.20 8.66 -11.44
N ALA A 342 10.05 7.45 -11.96
CA ALA A 342 10.83 6.98 -13.11
C ALA A 342 10.09 5.87 -13.87
N ARG A 343 8.83 6.11 -14.27
CA ARG A 343 7.91 5.10 -14.83
C ARG A 343 8.52 4.11 -15.83
N SER A 344 9.22 4.62 -16.85
CA SER A 344 9.80 3.77 -17.90
C SER A 344 10.94 2.90 -17.36
N TYR A 345 11.78 3.47 -16.49
CA TYR A 345 12.93 2.78 -15.93
C TYR A 345 12.55 1.78 -14.85
N ALA A 346 11.71 2.17 -13.89
CA ALA A 346 11.09 1.26 -12.92
C ALA A 346 10.35 0.12 -13.63
N GLY A 347 9.66 0.45 -14.72
CA GLY A 347 9.06 -0.53 -15.61
C GLY A 347 10.05 -1.55 -16.17
N GLY A 348 11.23 -1.10 -16.62
CA GLY A 348 12.29 -2.00 -17.11
C GLY A 348 12.82 -2.93 -16.02
N ILE A 349 13.03 -2.41 -14.80
CA ILE A 349 13.52 -3.19 -13.64
C ILE A 349 12.52 -4.30 -13.30
N CYS A 350 11.26 -3.96 -13.02
CA CYS A 350 10.24 -4.91 -12.55
C CYS A 350 9.75 -5.88 -13.65
N ARG A 351 10.12 -5.65 -14.92
CA ARG A 351 9.75 -6.50 -16.06
C ARG A 351 10.89 -7.35 -16.58
N SER A 352 12.07 -7.26 -15.98
CA SER A 352 13.24 -8.03 -16.38
C SER A 352 12.91 -9.52 -16.43
N ALA A 353 13.40 -10.22 -17.47
CA ALA A 353 13.26 -11.68 -17.56
C ALA A 353 14.15 -12.41 -16.56
N ASP A 354 15.09 -11.69 -15.93
CA ASP A 354 16.13 -12.24 -15.08
C ASP A 354 15.80 -12.18 -13.58
N ILE A 355 14.63 -11.66 -13.21
CA ILE A 355 14.13 -11.68 -11.82
C ILE A 355 13.14 -12.84 -11.65
N SER A 356 13.03 -13.37 -10.44
CA SER A 356 12.11 -14.48 -10.17
C SER A 356 10.66 -14.07 -10.41
N ALA A 357 9.80 -15.05 -10.66
CA ALA A 357 8.36 -14.82 -10.74
C ALA A 357 7.80 -14.24 -9.42
N ALA A 358 8.38 -14.59 -8.27
CA ALA A 358 7.99 -14.05 -6.97
C ALA A 358 8.27 -12.55 -6.89
N LEU A 359 9.50 -12.10 -7.22
CA LEU A 359 9.82 -10.68 -7.22
C LEU A 359 9.05 -9.91 -8.31
N ALA A 360 8.90 -10.49 -9.50
CA ALA A 360 8.09 -9.90 -10.56
C ALA A 360 6.63 -9.69 -10.14
N ARG A 361 6.05 -10.64 -9.38
CA ARG A 361 4.71 -10.52 -8.79
C ARG A 361 4.65 -9.50 -7.67
N ALA A 362 5.65 -9.46 -6.78
CA ALA A 362 5.74 -8.52 -5.67
C ALA A 362 5.92 -7.06 -6.13
N THR A 363 6.65 -6.83 -7.22
CA THR A 363 6.89 -5.50 -7.82
C THR A 363 5.87 -5.12 -8.90
N ALA A 364 4.97 -6.03 -9.28
CA ALA A 364 4.01 -5.77 -10.34
C ALA A 364 3.13 -4.56 -9.99
N ARG A 365 3.11 -3.57 -10.88
CA ARG A 365 2.17 -2.47 -10.78
C ARG A 365 0.75 -3.05 -10.82
N ARG A 366 0.06 -2.92 -9.70
CA ARG A 366 -1.38 -3.18 -9.62
C ARG A 366 -2.10 -1.91 -10.04
N ILE A 367 -2.89 -1.99 -11.10
CA ILE A 367 -3.85 -0.93 -11.42
C ILE A 367 -5.18 -1.48 -10.95
N HIS A 368 -5.78 -0.81 -9.96
CA HIS A 368 -7.04 -1.24 -9.39
C HIS A 368 -6.95 -2.65 -8.77
N GLY A 369 -5.91 -2.92 -7.98
CA GLY A 369 -5.71 -4.21 -7.28
C GLY A 369 -5.22 -5.36 -8.16
N LEU A 370 -5.38 -5.29 -9.48
CA LEU A 370 -4.99 -6.37 -10.39
C LEU A 370 -3.58 -6.19 -10.93
N PRO A 371 -2.74 -7.25 -10.93
CA PRO A 371 -1.45 -7.18 -11.61
C PRO A 371 -1.70 -6.96 -13.11
N LEU A 372 -1.04 -5.94 -13.67
CA LEU A 372 -1.17 -5.56 -15.08
C LEU A 372 -0.76 -6.68 -16.05
N ARG A 373 0.02 -7.65 -15.56
CA ARG A 373 0.51 -8.79 -16.33
C ARG A 373 -0.39 -10.02 -16.14
N ARG A 374 -1.04 -10.45 -17.22
CA ARG A 374 -1.92 -11.65 -17.28
C ARG A 374 -1.19 -12.92 -16.81
N ASN A 375 0.06 -13.12 -17.22
CA ASN A 375 0.89 -14.28 -16.86
C ASN A 375 1.37 -14.31 -15.41
N LEU A 376 1.13 -13.24 -14.63
CA LEU A 376 1.46 -13.18 -13.20
C LEU A 376 0.24 -13.45 -12.32
N ARG A 377 -0.94 -13.69 -12.89
CA ARG A 377 -2.15 -14.07 -12.18
C ARG A 377 -2.11 -15.58 -11.96
N THR A 378 -1.92 -15.99 -10.72
CA THR A 378 -2.10 -17.37 -10.32
C THR A 378 -3.59 -17.68 -10.31
N VAL A 379 -4.01 -18.72 -11.03
CA VAL A 379 -5.28 -19.39 -10.75
C VAL A 379 -5.12 -20.06 -9.39
N SER A 380 -6.01 -19.81 -8.46
CA SER A 380 -6.01 -20.56 -7.20
C SER A 380 -6.71 -21.90 -7.47
N THR A 381 -5.95 -23.00 -7.48
CA THR A 381 -6.51 -24.37 -7.51
C THR A 381 -7.15 -24.78 -6.18
N GLN A 382 -7.21 -23.87 -5.20
CA GLN A 382 -7.62 -24.16 -3.82
C GLN A 382 -9.14 -24.10 -3.62
N HIS A 383 -9.88 -23.39 -4.49
CA HIS A 383 -11.32 -23.22 -4.35
C HIS A 383 -12.11 -24.29 -5.11
N ARG A 384 -13.16 -24.80 -4.47
CA ARG A 384 -14.06 -25.84 -4.98
C ARG A 384 -15.36 -25.28 -5.55
N TYR A 385 -15.72 -24.02 -5.27
CA TYR A 385 -16.91 -23.39 -5.88
C TYR A 385 -16.71 -23.12 -7.38
N ARG A 386 -17.82 -23.08 -8.13
CA ARG A 386 -17.81 -22.80 -9.58
C ARG A 386 -18.36 -21.41 -9.86
N VAL A 387 -18.07 -20.87 -11.05
CA VAL A 387 -18.50 -19.51 -11.44
C VAL A 387 -20.02 -19.37 -11.46
N GLU A 388 -20.75 -20.44 -11.77
CA GLU A 388 -22.21 -20.49 -11.76
C GLU A 388 -22.80 -20.25 -10.36
N GLY A 389 -22.07 -20.62 -9.32
CA GLY A 389 -22.44 -20.40 -7.91
C GLY A 389 -22.16 -19.00 -7.39
N ILE A 390 -21.71 -18.08 -8.24
CA ILE A 390 -21.40 -16.70 -7.85
C ILE A 390 -22.60 -15.79 -8.14
N PRO A 391 -23.13 -15.07 -7.13
CA PRO A 391 -24.20 -14.10 -7.33
C PRO A 391 -23.72 -12.92 -8.18
N SER A 392 -24.56 -12.43 -9.09
CA SER A 392 -24.20 -11.31 -9.97
C SER A 392 -24.09 -9.98 -9.23
N PHE A 393 -24.64 -9.90 -8.03
CA PHE A 393 -24.48 -8.79 -7.12
C PHE A 393 -24.43 -9.35 -5.70
N LEU A 394 -23.31 -9.16 -4.99
CA LEU A 394 -23.08 -9.79 -3.69
C LEU A 394 -24.29 -9.60 -2.74
N PRO A 395 -24.85 -10.66 -2.14
CA PRO A 395 -26.01 -10.57 -1.24
C PRO A 395 -25.76 -9.58 -0.11
N ARG A 396 -26.80 -8.82 0.26
CA ARG A 396 -26.69 -7.80 1.31
C ARG A 396 -26.23 -8.37 2.66
N PRO A 397 -26.73 -9.53 3.13
CA PRO A 397 -26.25 -10.13 4.38
C PRO A 397 -24.77 -10.51 4.34
N TRP A 398 -24.25 -10.93 3.18
CA TRP A 398 -22.82 -11.23 3.01
C TRP A 398 -21.99 -9.95 3.03
N PHE A 399 -22.47 -8.90 2.36
CA PHE A 399 -21.81 -7.61 2.38
C PHE A 399 -21.75 -7.03 3.79
N GLU A 400 -22.87 -6.97 4.51
CA GLU A 400 -22.92 -6.45 5.89
C GLU A 400 -22.02 -7.24 6.83
N ARG A 401 -21.97 -8.57 6.69
CA ARG A 401 -21.11 -9.43 7.52
C ARG A 401 -19.62 -9.27 7.23
N HIS A 402 -19.22 -9.32 5.96
CA HIS A 402 -17.81 -9.41 5.58
C HIS A 402 -17.17 -8.03 5.35
N PHE A 403 -17.92 -7.04 4.89
CA PHE A 403 -17.39 -5.70 4.61
C PHE A 403 -17.53 -4.69 5.77
N ALA A 404 -18.16 -5.05 6.90
CA ALA A 404 -18.35 -4.12 8.03
C ALA A 404 -17.03 -3.43 8.46
N ALA A 405 -15.98 -4.22 8.75
CA ALA A 405 -14.68 -3.70 9.14
C ALA A 405 -13.93 -3.00 7.99
N PHE A 406 -14.19 -3.38 6.74
CA PHE A 406 -13.60 -2.71 5.59
C PHE A 406 -14.18 -1.31 5.36
N ILE A 407 -15.50 -1.17 5.55
CA ILE A 407 -16.20 0.11 5.35
C ILE A 407 -15.73 1.17 6.34
N THR A 408 -15.35 0.80 7.57
CA THR A 408 -14.80 1.75 8.56
C THR A 408 -13.46 2.35 8.15
N LEU A 409 -12.74 1.72 7.20
CA LEU A 409 -11.49 2.24 6.65
C LEU A 409 -11.71 3.29 5.54
N LEU A 410 -12.94 3.43 5.04
CA LEU A 410 -13.26 4.35 3.96
C LEU A 410 -13.67 5.72 4.53
N PRO A 411 -13.07 6.83 4.04
CA PRO A 411 -13.34 8.18 4.54
C PRO A 411 -14.75 8.70 4.22
N SER A 412 -15.54 8.00 3.39
CA SER A 412 -16.91 8.38 3.05
C SER A 412 -17.74 7.16 2.62
N GLY A 413 -18.76 6.81 3.39
CA GLY A 413 -19.74 5.78 3.03
C GLY A 413 -20.79 6.30 2.06
N ASP A 414 -20.47 6.36 0.76
CA ASP A 414 -21.45 6.65 -0.30
C ASP A 414 -22.19 5.37 -0.72
N ALA A 415 -23.50 5.44 -0.96
CA ALA A 415 -24.27 4.35 -1.56
C ALA A 415 -23.68 3.89 -2.91
N ALA A 416 -22.97 4.78 -3.61
CA ALA A 416 -22.22 4.43 -4.80
C ALA A 416 -21.05 3.47 -4.52
N ILE A 417 -20.30 3.65 -3.44
CA ILE A 417 -19.13 2.80 -3.14
C ILE A 417 -19.55 1.39 -2.74
N GLU A 418 -20.59 1.22 -1.92
CA GLU A 418 -21.15 -0.09 -1.58
C GLU A 418 -21.49 -0.85 -2.88
N ARG A 419 -22.25 -0.21 -3.77
CA ARG A 419 -22.69 -0.84 -5.02
C ARG A 419 -21.50 -1.30 -5.86
N HIS A 420 -20.41 -0.54 -5.90
CA HIS A 420 -19.20 -0.94 -6.62
C HIS A 420 -18.43 -2.05 -5.90
N LEU A 421 -18.34 -2.04 -4.57
CA LEU A 421 -17.72 -3.12 -3.78
C LEU A 421 -18.45 -4.45 -3.95
N ARG A 422 -19.78 -4.44 -3.92
CA ARG A 422 -20.60 -5.65 -4.11
C ARG A 422 -20.43 -6.26 -5.51
N ARG A 423 -20.33 -5.43 -6.55
CA ARG A 423 -19.99 -5.89 -7.92
C ARG A 423 -18.58 -6.45 -7.99
N ALA A 424 -17.63 -5.72 -7.41
CA ALA A 424 -16.22 -6.09 -7.42
C ALA A 424 -15.96 -7.40 -6.70
N ALA A 425 -16.65 -7.65 -5.57
CA ALA A 425 -16.56 -8.92 -4.85
C ALA A 425 -16.95 -10.10 -5.75
N SER A 426 -18.11 -10.02 -6.43
CA SER A 426 -18.55 -11.06 -7.38
C SER A 426 -17.56 -11.25 -8.55
N LEU A 427 -17.03 -10.17 -9.11
CA LEU A 427 -16.04 -10.23 -10.19
C LEU A 427 -14.71 -10.84 -9.73
N ARG A 428 -14.28 -10.51 -8.52
CA ARG A 428 -13.04 -11.03 -7.92
C ARG A 428 -13.17 -12.50 -7.57
N LEU A 429 -14.31 -12.96 -7.05
CA LEU A 429 -14.58 -14.38 -6.82
C LEU A 429 -14.49 -15.19 -8.11
N ALA A 430 -14.98 -14.64 -9.23
CA ALA A 430 -14.90 -15.30 -10.54
C ALA A 430 -13.47 -15.30 -11.10
N GLU A 431 -12.71 -14.23 -10.88
CA GLU A 431 -11.29 -14.19 -11.23
C GLU A 431 -10.47 -15.22 -10.43
N LEU A 432 -10.76 -15.44 -9.15
CA LEU A 432 -10.04 -16.41 -8.32
C LEU A 432 -10.11 -17.84 -8.89
N VAL A 433 -11.25 -18.21 -9.48
CA VAL A 433 -11.49 -19.55 -10.06
C VAL A 433 -11.11 -19.62 -11.54
N SER A 434 -11.35 -18.56 -12.32
CA SER A 434 -11.11 -18.56 -13.78
C SER A 434 -9.71 -18.08 -14.19
N GLY A 435 -9.02 -17.30 -13.35
CA GLY A 435 -7.77 -16.61 -13.68
C GLY A 435 -7.89 -15.46 -14.69
N THR A 436 -9.09 -15.20 -15.22
CA THR A 436 -9.34 -14.18 -16.25
C THR A 436 -9.60 -12.79 -15.63
N PRO A 437 -9.32 -11.67 -16.33
CA PRO A 437 -9.67 -10.34 -15.85
C PRO A 437 -11.17 -10.15 -15.63
N TRP A 438 -11.53 -9.20 -14.75
CA TRP A 438 -12.93 -8.88 -14.44
C TRP A 438 -13.78 -8.58 -15.67
N ALA A 439 -13.19 -7.94 -16.70
CA ALA A 439 -13.86 -7.66 -17.97
C ALA A 439 -14.32 -8.95 -18.69
N GLU A 440 -13.49 -9.99 -18.67
CA GLU A 440 -13.76 -11.29 -19.29
C GLU A 440 -14.65 -12.16 -18.38
N CYS A 441 -14.46 -12.09 -17.05
CA CYS A 441 -15.34 -12.74 -16.06
C CYS A 441 -16.79 -12.23 -16.07
N ALA A 442 -17.00 -10.97 -16.50
CA ALA A 442 -18.27 -10.29 -16.35
C ALA A 442 -19.45 -11.10 -16.91
N ALA A 443 -19.29 -11.65 -18.12
CA ALA A 443 -20.35 -12.41 -18.77
C ALA A 443 -20.73 -13.67 -17.98
N ALA A 444 -19.74 -14.40 -17.46
CA ALA A 444 -19.96 -15.63 -16.70
C ALA A 444 -20.73 -15.38 -15.39
N VAL A 445 -20.52 -14.23 -14.76
CA VAL A 445 -21.23 -13.81 -13.53
C VAL A 445 -22.56 -13.11 -13.84
N GLY A 446 -22.92 -12.92 -15.12
CA GLY A 446 -24.16 -12.24 -15.53
C GLY A 446 -24.08 -10.70 -15.50
N MET A 447 -22.88 -10.13 -15.69
CA MET A 447 -22.63 -8.70 -15.81
C MET A 447 -22.17 -8.30 -17.22
N GLN A 448 -22.37 -7.03 -17.59
CA GLN A 448 -21.80 -6.46 -18.82
C GLN A 448 -20.32 -6.10 -18.63
N GLN A 449 -19.47 -6.39 -19.62
CA GLN A 449 -18.04 -6.06 -19.59
C GLN A 449 -17.76 -4.58 -19.27
N LYS A 450 -18.45 -3.65 -19.95
CA LYS A 450 -18.31 -2.20 -19.70
C LYS A 450 -18.64 -1.81 -18.25
N LEU A 451 -19.50 -2.57 -17.56
CA LEU A 451 -19.84 -2.32 -16.16
C LEU A 451 -18.72 -2.78 -15.22
N ALA A 452 -18.09 -3.91 -15.51
CA ALA A 452 -16.92 -4.39 -14.78
C ALA A 452 -15.76 -3.40 -14.89
N GLU A 453 -15.47 -2.90 -16.09
CA GLU A 453 -14.44 -1.87 -16.32
C GLU A 453 -14.72 -0.56 -15.56
N ARG A 454 -15.97 -0.08 -15.60
CA ARG A 454 -16.39 1.10 -14.82
C ARG A 454 -16.25 0.90 -13.33
N THR A 455 -16.57 -0.30 -12.83
CA THR A 455 -16.46 -0.64 -11.41
C THR A 455 -15.00 -0.65 -10.96
N LEU A 456 -14.14 -1.30 -11.74
CA LEU A 456 -12.71 -1.33 -11.49
C LEU A 456 -12.12 0.09 -11.45
N LYS A 457 -12.46 0.93 -12.44
CA LYS A 457 -12.00 2.33 -12.50
C LYS A 457 -12.51 3.18 -11.34
N TYR A 458 -13.78 3.00 -10.93
CA TYR A 458 -14.36 3.73 -9.80
C TYR A 458 -13.68 3.35 -8.49
N LEU A 459 -13.54 2.05 -8.20
CA LEU A 459 -12.87 1.59 -6.97
C LEU A 459 -11.40 1.96 -6.96
N GLY A 460 -10.71 1.90 -8.11
CA GLY A 460 -9.35 2.40 -8.26
C GLY A 460 -9.14 3.80 -7.69
N ARG A 461 -9.98 4.74 -8.09
CA ARG A 461 -9.91 6.14 -7.60
C ARG A 461 -10.05 6.27 -6.09
N HIS A 462 -10.72 5.32 -5.43
CA HIS A 462 -11.00 5.38 -3.99
C HIS A 462 -10.03 4.52 -3.18
N LEU A 463 -9.61 3.36 -3.70
CA LEU A 463 -8.79 2.38 -2.98
C LEU A 463 -7.29 2.52 -3.26
N ASP A 464 -6.88 2.99 -4.47
CA ASP A 464 -5.46 3.07 -4.85
C ASP A 464 -4.69 4.05 -3.93
N GLY A 465 -5.26 5.23 -3.67
CA GLY A 465 -4.64 6.26 -2.83
C GLY A 465 -4.59 5.91 -1.34
N LEU A 466 -5.47 5.01 -0.88
CA LEU A 466 -5.57 4.57 0.50
C LEU A 466 -4.86 3.23 0.76
N GLY A 467 -4.37 2.56 -0.29
CA GLY A 467 -3.71 1.25 -0.16
C GLY A 467 -4.64 0.11 0.30
N LEU A 468 -5.95 0.21 0.05
CA LEU A 468 -6.96 -0.71 0.62
C LEU A 468 -7.21 -1.98 -0.20
N TRP A 469 -6.55 -2.19 -1.33
CA TRP A 469 -6.73 -3.39 -2.16
C TRP A 469 -6.42 -4.72 -1.45
N PRO A 470 -5.34 -4.85 -0.65
CA PRO A 470 -5.10 -6.07 0.11
C PRO A 470 -6.24 -6.40 1.08
N ALA A 471 -6.73 -5.39 1.84
CA ALA A 471 -7.87 -5.57 2.74
C ALA A 471 -9.14 -5.98 1.97
N PHE A 472 -9.37 -5.43 0.77
CA PHE A 472 -10.47 -5.85 -0.09
C PHE A 472 -10.30 -7.31 -0.56
N GLU A 473 -9.09 -7.70 -0.97
CA GLU A 473 -8.77 -9.07 -1.39
C GLU A 473 -8.99 -10.06 -0.24
N ASP A 474 -8.57 -9.73 0.98
CA ASP A 474 -8.76 -10.56 2.18
C ASP A 474 -10.24 -10.75 2.52
N VAL A 475 -11.05 -9.70 2.39
CA VAL A 475 -12.50 -9.79 2.60
C VAL A 475 -13.15 -10.71 1.57
N VAL A 476 -12.75 -10.60 0.30
CA VAL A 476 -13.26 -11.48 -0.76
C VAL A 476 -12.80 -12.93 -0.55
N GLU A 477 -11.58 -13.14 -0.08
CA GLU A 477 -11.05 -14.47 0.25
C GLU A 477 -11.86 -15.15 1.37
N GLN A 478 -12.35 -14.39 2.36
CA GLN A 478 -13.26 -14.92 3.38
C GLN A 478 -14.60 -15.36 2.78
N ILE A 479 -15.12 -14.62 1.81
CA ILE A 479 -16.36 -14.99 1.08
C ILE A 479 -16.11 -16.23 0.21
N ALA A 480 -14.94 -16.35 -0.42
CA ALA A 480 -14.53 -17.53 -1.18
C ALA A 480 -14.55 -18.79 -0.30
N LYS A 481 -13.99 -18.72 0.91
CA LYS A 481 -14.03 -19.81 1.90
C LYS A 481 -15.47 -20.14 2.33
N HIS A 482 -16.33 -19.14 2.49
CA HIS A 482 -17.75 -19.35 2.78
C HIS A 482 -18.46 -20.11 1.65
N LEU A 483 -18.18 -19.76 0.40
CA LEU A 483 -18.71 -20.48 -0.78
C LEU A 483 -18.20 -21.91 -0.89
N ASP A 484 -16.95 -22.17 -0.51
CA ASP A 484 -16.38 -23.52 -0.50
C ASP A 484 -17.07 -24.44 0.53
N ALA A 485 -17.43 -23.87 1.68
CA ALA A 485 -18.09 -24.58 2.77
C ALA A 485 -19.62 -24.69 2.62
N ALA A 486 -20.24 -23.87 1.76
CA ALA A 486 -21.68 -23.82 1.60
C ALA A 486 -22.25 -25.09 0.91
N ALA A 487 -23.18 -25.76 1.58
CA ALA A 487 -24.03 -26.81 1.05
C ALA A 487 -25.49 -26.55 1.47
N PRO A 488 -26.50 -26.59 0.56
CA PRO A 488 -26.39 -26.87 -0.88
C PRO A 488 -25.84 -25.70 -1.70
N ARG A 489 -25.24 -26.01 -2.85
CA ARG A 489 -24.67 -25.00 -3.77
C ARG A 489 -25.76 -24.42 -4.66
N VAL A 490 -26.07 -23.16 -4.47
CA VAL A 490 -27.02 -22.40 -5.31
C VAL A 490 -26.38 -22.13 -6.67
N ASP A 491 -27.10 -22.42 -7.77
CA ASP A 491 -26.70 -22.04 -9.13
C ASP A 491 -27.40 -20.73 -9.52
N TYR A 492 -26.74 -19.60 -9.23
CA TYR A 492 -27.28 -18.28 -9.56
C TYR A 492 -27.35 -18.03 -11.08
N ALA A 493 -26.50 -18.68 -11.87
CA ALA A 493 -26.58 -18.60 -13.33
C ALA A 493 -27.88 -19.25 -13.84
N ASP A 494 -28.26 -20.40 -13.28
CA ASP A 494 -29.50 -21.07 -13.61
C ASP A 494 -30.73 -20.26 -13.20
N ARG A 495 -30.76 -19.72 -11.97
CA ARG A 495 -31.83 -18.80 -11.54
C ARG A 495 -32.04 -17.67 -12.54
N ARG A 496 -30.95 -17.04 -13.02
CA ARG A 496 -31.02 -15.96 -14.02
C ARG A 496 -31.55 -16.44 -15.38
N ARG A 497 -31.16 -17.63 -15.84
CA ARG A 497 -31.67 -18.22 -17.10
C ARG A 497 -33.17 -18.49 -17.00
N ARG A 498 -33.62 -19.15 -15.94
CA ARG A 498 -35.03 -19.51 -15.73
C ARG A 498 -35.94 -18.29 -15.57
N LEU A 499 -35.43 -17.23 -14.94
CA LEU A 499 -36.17 -15.99 -14.73
C LEU A 499 -35.94 -14.93 -15.83
N ALA A 500 -35.29 -15.27 -16.95
CA ALA A 500 -34.99 -14.30 -18.02
C ALA A 500 -36.28 -13.76 -18.69
N SER A 501 -37.22 -14.65 -19.00
CA SER A 501 -38.52 -14.32 -19.58
C SER A 501 -39.63 -14.11 -18.53
N TRP A 502 -39.38 -14.45 -17.26
CA TRP A 502 -40.38 -14.35 -16.21
C TRP A 502 -40.81 -12.90 -15.97
N ARG A 503 -42.13 -12.67 -15.88
CA ARG A 503 -42.74 -11.39 -15.52
C ARG A 503 -43.79 -11.64 -14.45
N LEU A 504 -43.91 -10.72 -13.51
CA LEU A 504 -44.91 -10.83 -12.46
C LEU A 504 -46.32 -10.76 -13.07
N PRO A 505 -47.19 -11.76 -12.82
CA PRO A 505 -48.57 -11.72 -13.28
C PRO A 505 -49.36 -10.56 -12.68
N VAL A 506 -50.27 -9.97 -13.46
CA VAL A 506 -51.10 -8.84 -13.02
C VAL A 506 -52.02 -9.22 -11.85
N HIS A 507 -52.55 -10.45 -11.86
CA HIS A 507 -53.41 -10.94 -10.77
C HIS A 507 -52.63 -11.07 -9.45
N ASP A 508 -51.40 -11.62 -9.50
CA ASP A 508 -50.51 -11.71 -8.34
C ASP A 508 -50.15 -10.33 -7.79
N TRP A 509 -49.86 -9.37 -8.69
CA TRP A 509 -49.60 -7.99 -8.27
C TRP A 509 -50.79 -7.37 -7.54
N ARG A 510 -52.01 -7.53 -8.06
CA ARG A 510 -53.23 -7.03 -7.42
C ARG A 510 -53.46 -7.67 -6.06
N ALA A 511 -53.24 -8.99 -5.94
CA ALA A 511 -53.34 -9.71 -4.67
C ALA A 511 -52.29 -9.25 -3.66
N MET A 512 -51.03 -9.04 -4.09
CA MET A 512 -49.97 -8.52 -3.21
C MET A 512 -50.24 -7.09 -2.71
N CYS A 513 -50.93 -6.27 -3.50
CA CYS A 513 -51.34 -4.93 -3.10
C CYS A 513 -52.63 -4.91 -2.27
N ASP A 514 -53.33 -6.04 -2.13
CA ASP A 514 -54.64 -6.08 -1.48
C ASP A 514 -54.55 -5.89 0.04
N GLY A 515 -55.51 -5.14 0.60
CA GLY A 515 -55.52 -4.79 2.02
C GLY A 515 -54.40 -3.83 2.48
N LEU A 516 -53.71 -3.15 1.55
CA LEU A 516 -52.66 -2.18 1.85
C LEU A 516 -53.13 -0.74 1.55
N PRO A 517 -53.60 0.02 2.56
CA PRO A 517 -54.16 1.36 2.33
C PRO A 517 -53.12 2.33 1.76
N ARG A 518 -53.55 3.29 0.94
CA ARG A 518 -52.70 4.30 0.26
C ARG A 518 -51.82 3.75 -0.87
N LEU A 519 -51.98 2.48 -1.25
CA LEU A 519 -51.36 1.88 -2.44
C LEU A 519 -52.38 1.62 -3.57
N ASP A 520 -53.60 2.18 -3.46
CA ASP A 520 -54.70 1.93 -4.40
C ASP A 520 -54.37 2.36 -5.83
N ARG A 521 -53.77 3.55 -6.01
CA ARG A 521 -53.25 3.98 -7.33
C ARG A 521 -52.19 3.03 -7.89
N LEU A 522 -51.40 2.38 -7.02
CA LEU A 522 -50.36 1.42 -7.44
C LEU A 522 -50.98 0.08 -7.87
N LYS A 523 -52.09 -0.31 -7.22
CA LYS A 523 -52.93 -1.46 -7.54
C LYS A 523 -53.69 -1.25 -8.85
N GLU A 524 -54.31 -0.08 -9.03
CA GLU A 524 -55.10 0.31 -10.21
C GLU A 524 -54.27 0.41 -11.48
N ASN A 525 -53.09 1.05 -11.39
CA ASN A 525 -52.17 1.18 -12.53
C ASN A 525 -51.64 -0.17 -13.05
N ALA A 526 -51.74 -1.25 -12.26
CA ALA A 526 -51.31 -2.61 -12.60
C ALA A 526 -49.89 -2.71 -13.18
N ASP A 527 -48.99 -1.77 -12.86
CA ASP A 527 -47.64 -1.73 -13.41
C ASP A 527 -46.74 -2.77 -12.71
N THR A 528 -46.73 -3.99 -13.25
CA THR A 528 -45.98 -5.12 -12.71
C THR A 528 -44.47 -4.99 -12.91
N ARG A 529 -43.97 -3.97 -13.61
CA ARG A 529 -42.53 -3.81 -13.92
C ARG A 529 -41.70 -3.59 -12.65
N ILE A 530 -42.26 -2.87 -11.67
CA ILE A 530 -41.60 -2.64 -10.37
C ILE A 530 -41.47 -3.96 -9.60
N GLY A 531 -42.57 -4.70 -9.47
CA GLY A 531 -42.60 -6.00 -8.79
C GLY A 531 -41.68 -7.01 -9.49
N SER A 532 -41.74 -7.09 -10.82
CA SER A 532 -40.88 -7.96 -11.63
C SER A 532 -39.40 -7.67 -11.40
N ALA A 533 -39.00 -6.39 -11.41
CA ALA A 533 -37.60 -6.00 -11.21
C ALA A 533 -37.09 -6.29 -9.79
N LEU A 534 -37.93 -6.08 -8.77
CA LEU A 534 -37.56 -6.35 -7.37
C LEU A 534 -37.50 -7.85 -7.08
N ILE A 535 -38.49 -8.62 -7.53
CA ILE A 535 -38.54 -10.07 -7.35
C ILE A 535 -37.37 -10.73 -8.07
N TRP A 536 -37.11 -10.38 -9.33
CA TRP A 536 -35.97 -10.90 -10.07
C TRP A 536 -34.64 -10.60 -9.36
N ALA A 537 -34.46 -9.37 -8.85
CA ALA A 537 -33.24 -8.96 -8.17
C ALA A 537 -32.99 -9.78 -6.89
N GLU A 538 -34.03 -10.00 -6.08
CA GLU A 538 -33.94 -10.80 -4.86
C GLU A 538 -33.74 -12.29 -5.15
N ALA A 539 -34.49 -12.86 -6.10
CA ALA A 539 -34.40 -14.28 -6.43
C ALA A 539 -33.03 -14.64 -7.04
N THR A 540 -32.48 -13.77 -7.90
CA THR A 540 -31.21 -14.03 -8.60
C THR A 540 -29.98 -13.43 -7.92
N GLN A 541 -30.17 -12.67 -6.83
CA GLN A 541 -29.14 -11.83 -6.22
C GLN A 541 -28.44 -10.95 -7.26
N GLY A 542 -29.26 -10.26 -8.05
CA GLY A 542 -28.85 -9.36 -9.13
C GLY A 542 -29.26 -7.92 -8.89
N GLU A 543 -28.76 -7.01 -9.71
CA GLU A 543 -29.16 -5.60 -9.61
C GLU A 543 -30.53 -5.36 -10.24
N ARG A 544 -31.47 -4.76 -9.49
CA ARG A 544 -32.81 -4.37 -9.99
C ARG A 544 -32.79 -3.57 -11.30
N MET A 545 -31.81 -2.68 -11.49
CA MET A 545 -31.63 -1.89 -12.73
C MET A 545 -31.04 -2.69 -13.91
N ARG A 546 -30.81 -3.99 -13.71
CA ARG A 546 -30.33 -4.98 -14.67
C ARG A 546 -31.31 -6.15 -14.82
N SER A 547 -32.48 -6.06 -14.22
CA SER A 547 -33.55 -7.04 -14.44
C SER A 547 -33.99 -7.05 -15.91
N PRO A 548 -34.51 -8.19 -16.42
CA PRO A 548 -34.96 -8.32 -17.80
C PRO A 548 -35.94 -7.22 -18.23
N VAL A 549 -36.91 -6.89 -17.36
CA VAL A 549 -37.88 -5.83 -17.64
C VAL A 549 -37.24 -4.45 -17.87
N VAL A 550 -36.13 -4.14 -17.19
CA VAL A 550 -35.40 -2.88 -17.41
C VAL A 550 -34.52 -2.97 -18.66
N LEU A 551 -33.95 -4.14 -18.95
CA LEU A 551 -33.14 -4.35 -20.13
C LEU A 551 -33.97 -4.28 -21.41
N ASP A 552 -35.18 -4.85 -21.41
CA ASP A 552 -36.13 -4.78 -22.54
C ASP A 552 -36.50 -3.32 -22.86
N LEU A 553 -36.80 -2.51 -21.85
CA LEU A 553 -37.08 -1.08 -22.03
C LEU A 553 -35.90 -0.35 -22.68
N ARG A 554 -34.67 -0.63 -22.23
CA ARG A 554 -33.47 -0.04 -22.84
C ARG A 554 -33.24 -0.50 -24.28
N GLN A 555 -33.53 -1.76 -24.58
CA GLN A 555 -33.41 -2.29 -25.94
C GLN A 555 -34.40 -1.64 -26.89
N ARG A 556 -35.61 -1.29 -26.40
CA ARG A 556 -36.63 -0.55 -27.15
C ARG A 556 -36.36 0.96 -27.24
N GLY A 557 -35.32 1.46 -26.57
CA GLY A 557 -35.01 2.90 -26.52
C GLY A 557 -35.93 3.71 -25.60
N GLU A 558 -36.70 3.07 -24.72
CA GLU A 558 -37.60 3.73 -23.80
C GLU A 558 -36.86 4.35 -22.59
N ASP A 559 -37.38 5.45 -22.05
CA ASP A 559 -36.81 6.10 -20.86
C ASP A 559 -37.01 5.23 -19.60
N THR A 560 -35.91 4.91 -18.93
CA THR A 560 -35.90 4.10 -17.71
C THR A 560 -35.91 4.92 -16.43
N GLN A 561 -35.77 6.25 -16.49
CA GLN A 561 -35.78 7.13 -15.31
C GLN A 561 -37.06 7.03 -14.48
N PRO A 562 -38.28 6.99 -15.07
CA PRO A 562 -39.51 6.88 -14.29
C PRO A 562 -39.59 5.58 -13.49
N LEU A 563 -39.11 4.48 -14.06
CA LEU A 563 -39.03 3.19 -13.37
C LEU A 563 -37.94 3.20 -12.30
N ALA A 564 -36.77 3.78 -12.60
CA ALA A 564 -35.66 3.90 -11.65
C ALA A 564 -36.05 4.70 -10.39
N SER A 565 -36.74 5.83 -10.57
CA SER A 565 -37.25 6.67 -9.48
C SER A 565 -38.25 5.91 -8.60
N ARG A 566 -39.19 5.17 -9.22
CA ARG A 566 -40.17 4.34 -8.49
C ARG A 566 -39.52 3.18 -7.75
N LEU A 567 -38.54 2.51 -8.36
CA LEU A 567 -37.75 1.49 -7.68
C LEU A 567 -36.99 2.08 -6.49
N GLY A 568 -36.43 3.29 -6.62
CA GLY A 568 -35.77 4.00 -5.52
C GLY A 568 -36.67 4.19 -4.30
N ARG A 569 -37.92 4.63 -4.53
CA ARG A 569 -38.93 4.84 -3.48
C ARG A 569 -39.31 3.57 -2.70
N LEU A 570 -39.13 2.38 -3.29
CA LEU A 570 -39.43 1.08 -2.66
C LEU A 570 -38.17 0.35 -2.15
N SER A 571 -37.07 1.06 -1.93
CA SER A 571 -35.80 0.45 -1.49
C SER A 571 -35.38 0.83 -0.07
N ASP A 572 -35.63 2.08 0.37
CA ASP A 572 -35.04 2.61 1.61
C ASP A 572 -36.08 3.23 2.54
N GLY A 573 -35.92 3.01 3.86
CA GLY A 573 -36.68 3.70 4.90
C GLY A 573 -38.19 3.46 4.89
N LEU A 574 -38.63 2.32 4.34
CA LEU A 574 -40.06 2.01 4.18
C LEU A 574 -40.76 1.85 5.53
N ARG A 575 -41.98 2.39 5.61
CA ARG A 575 -42.87 2.26 6.77
C ARG A 575 -44.28 1.90 6.32
N GLY A 576 -45.02 1.22 7.19
CA GLY A 576 -46.44 0.91 6.97
C GLY A 576 -46.69 0.08 5.70
N PRO A 577 -47.69 0.43 4.87
CA PRO A 577 -48.11 -0.34 3.69
C PRO A 577 -46.99 -0.68 2.70
N SER A 578 -46.06 0.25 2.44
CA SER A 578 -44.94 0.01 1.50
C SER A 578 -43.95 -1.03 2.02
N LEU A 579 -43.72 -1.09 3.33
CA LEU A 579 -42.87 -2.11 3.95
C LEU A 579 -43.52 -3.49 3.84
N ARG A 580 -44.84 -3.58 4.09
CA ARG A 580 -45.61 -4.82 3.93
C ARG A 580 -45.57 -5.34 2.50
N LEU A 581 -45.82 -4.47 1.52
CA LEU A 581 -45.67 -4.83 0.10
C LEU A 581 -44.26 -5.34 -0.19
N ARG A 582 -43.22 -4.69 0.34
CA ARG A 582 -41.84 -5.12 0.14
C ARG A 582 -41.54 -6.49 0.75
N ARG A 583 -42.13 -6.82 1.90
CA ARG A 583 -42.05 -8.16 2.52
C ARG A 583 -42.73 -9.21 1.66
N ARG A 584 -43.96 -8.95 1.18
CA ARG A 584 -44.68 -9.84 0.25
C ARG A 584 -43.86 -10.13 -1.01
N LEU A 585 -43.26 -9.09 -1.62
CA LEU A 585 -42.37 -9.24 -2.78
C LEU A 585 -41.11 -10.06 -2.47
N ARG A 586 -40.57 -9.97 -1.24
CA ARG A 586 -39.41 -10.78 -0.83
C ARG A 586 -39.80 -12.25 -0.68
N LEU A 587 -40.91 -12.56 0.00
CA LEU A 587 -41.43 -13.93 0.14
C LEU A 587 -41.71 -14.57 -1.23
N TYR A 588 -42.30 -13.79 -2.16
CA TYR A 588 -42.48 -14.23 -3.54
C TYR A 588 -41.14 -14.60 -4.21
N ALA A 589 -40.12 -13.76 -4.03
CA ALA A 589 -38.79 -14.02 -4.58
C ALA A 589 -38.09 -15.22 -3.96
N GLU A 590 -38.25 -15.44 -2.65
CA GLU A 590 -37.74 -16.61 -1.93
C GLU A 590 -38.39 -17.91 -2.43
N HIS A 591 -39.69 -17.88 -2.70
CA HIS A 591 -40.40 -19.00 -3.31
C HIS A 591 -39.85 -19.30 -4.71
N LEU A 592 -39.76 -18.29 -5.59
CA LEU A 592 -39.18 -18.48 -6.92
C LEU A 592 -37.73 -18.96 -6.88
N ALA A 593 -36.92 -18.46 -5.95
CA ALA A 593 -35.55 -18.91 -5.75
C ALA A 593 -35.49 -20.40 -5.39
N THR A 594 -36.36 -20.84 -4.49
CA THR A 594 -36.49 -22.24 -4.07
C THR A 594 -36.95 -23.12 -5.24
N SER A 595 -37.97 -22.70 -5.99
CA SER A 595 -38.40 -23.39 -7.22
C SER A 595 -37.29 -23.43 -8.27
N CYS A 596 -36.48 -22.38 -8.36
CA CYS A 596 -35.30 -22.37 -9.24
C CYS A 596 -34.30 -23.45 -8.85
N ASP A 597 -33.90 -23.49 -7.58
CA ASP A 597 -32.90 -24.42 -7.06
C ASP A 597 -33.33 -25.88 -7.14
N HIS A 598 -34.62 -26.16 -6.91
CA HIS A 598 -35.18 -27.51 -6.96
C HIS A 598 -35.70 -27.92 -8.34
N LYS A 599 -35.55 -27.08 -9.37
CA LYS A 599 -36.05 -27.36 -10.73
C LYS A 599 -37.57 -27.57 -10.82
N LEU A 600 -38.36 -26.91 -9.95
CA LEU A 600 -39.83 -26.98 -9.89
C LEU A 600 -40.49 -25.89 -10.75
N ASP A 601 -41.79 -25.99 -11.01
CA ASP A 601 -42.54 -24.94 -11.70
C ASP A 601 -42.47 -23.58 -10.99
N LEU A 602 -42.58 -22.49 -11.77
CA LEU A 602 -42.50 -21.12 -11.27
C LEU A 602 -43.84 -20.55 -10.81
N ALA A 603 -44.89 -21.38 -10.71
CA ALA A 603 -46.14 -20.99 -10.07
C ALA A 603 -45.91 -20.66 -8.59
N VAL A 604 -46.56 -19.59 -8.13
CA VAL A 604 -46.40 -19.10 -6.76
C VAL A 604 -47.77 -18.99 -6.09
N PRO A 605 -47.98 -19.57 -4.90
CA PRO A 605 -49.25 -19.45 -4.17
C PRO A 605 -49.36 -18.07 -3.53
N VAL A 606 -49.74 -17.04 -4.31
CA VAL A 606 -49.75 -15.63 -3.86
C VAL A 606 -50.63 -15.39 -2.63
N LEU A 607 -51.74 -16.12 -2.50
CA LEU A 607 -52.61 -16.03 -1.31
C LEU A 607 -51.92 -16.54 -0.06
N GLN A 608 -51.06 -17.56 -0.17
CA GLN A 608 -50.25 -18.03 0.93
C GLN A 608 -49.21 -16.98 1.32
N ILE A 609 -48.53 -16.34 0.36
CA ILE A 609 -47.60 -15.23 0.65
C ILE A 609 -48.26 -14.09 1.42
N VAL A 610 -49.49 -13.73 1.04
CA VAL A 610 -50.25 -12.68 1.73
C VAL A 610 -50.60 -13.10 3.17
N ARG A 611 -50.96 -14.37 3.38
CA ARG A 611 -51.19 -14.94 4.73
C ARG A 611 -49.91 -14.96 5.55
N ASP A 612 -48.83 -15.54 5.01
CA ASP A 612 -47.52 -15.64 5.66
C ASP A 612 -46.99 -14.27 6.11
N GLU A 613 -47.12 -13.21 5.27
CA GLU A 613 -46.74 -11.85 5.68
C GLU A 613 -47.64 -11.29 6.79
N THR A 614 -48.94 -11.61 6.76
CA THR A 614 -49.89 -11.13 7.77
C THR A 614 -49.68 -11.86 9.09
N ASP A 615 -49.36 -13.15 9.07
CA ASP A 615 -49.01 -13.95 10.24
C ASP A 615 -47.66 -13.50 10.83
N LEU A 616 -46.66 -13.20 9.98
CA LEU A 616 -45.42 -12.56 10.39
C LEU A 616 -45.66 -11.18 11.01
N ALA A 617 -46.59 -10.38 10.48
CA ALA A 617 -46.93 -9.07 11.06
C ALA A 617 -47.68 -9.18 12.40
N SER A 618 -48.46 -10.24 12.58
CA SER A 618 -49.19 -10.56 13.81
C SER A 618 -48.25 -11.08 14.90
N ASN A 619 -47.29 -11.93 14.54
CA ASN A 619 -46.25 -12.47 15.43
C ASN A 619 -45.12 -11.46 15.70
N ALA A 620 -44.84 -10.52 14.79
CA ALA A 620 -43.89 -9.43 15.01
C ALA A 620 -44.32 -8.45 16.10
N ASN A 621 -45.58 -8.50 16.56
CA ASN A 621 -46.02 -7.76 17.75
C ASN A 621 -45.54 -8.44 19.05
N HIS A 622 -45.17 -9.73 19.02
CA HIS A 622 -44.46 -10.44 20.11
C HIS A 622 -42.93 -10.31 20.00
N ASP A 623 -42.36 -10.31 18.78
CA ASP A 623 -40.91 -10.14 18.56
C ASP A 623 -40.41 -8.68 18.59
N LYS A 624 -41.32 -7.70 18.63
CA LYS A 624 -40.97 -6.28 18.77
C LYS A 624 -40.15 -5.99 20.04
N ILE A 625 -40.40 -6.76 21.10
CA ILE A 625 -39.68 -6.67 22.39
C ILE A 625 -38.24 -7.23 22.28
N ALA A 626 -37.97 -8.10 21.31
CA ALA A 626 -36.63 -8.68 21.10
C ALA A 626 -35.78 -7.89 20.09
N GLN A 627 -36.41 -7.25 19.09
CA GLN A 627 -35.70 -6.57 18.00
C GLN A 627 -35.33 -5.10 18.31
N GLU A 628 -36.06 -4.46 19.22
CA GLU A 628 -35.70 -3.13 19.75
C GLU A 628 -34.37 -3.14 20.53
N GLY A 629 -33.94 -4.30 21.05
CA GLY A 629 -32.62 -4.50 21.65
C GLY A 629 -31.46 -4.57 20.64
N LEU A 630 -31.73 -4.89 19.37
CA LEU A 630 -30.72 -4.99 18.30
C LEU A 630 -30.60 -3.69 17.49
N GLU A 631 -31.69 -2.93 17.33
CA GLU A 631 -31.64 -1.61 16.66
C GLU A 631 -30.98 -0.52 17.52
N ALA A 632 -30.87 -0.72 18.84
CA ALA A 632 -30.08 0.14 19.73
C ALA A 632 -28.56 0.16 19.39
N MET A 633 -28.07 -0.79 18.58
CA MET A 633 -26.68 -0.82 18.11
C MET A 633 -26.47 -0.07 16.77
N SER A 634 -27.54 0.48 16.16
CA SER A 634 -27.51 1.14 14.83
C SER A 634 -27.36 2.67 14.88
N TRP A 635 -27.06 3.26 16.04
CA TRP A 635 -27.02 4.72 16.23
C TRP A 635 -25.86 5.43 15.49
N ALA A 636 -24.86 4.71 15.00
CA ALA A 636 -23.66 5.29 14.39
C ALA A 636 -23.80 5.75 12.92
N ALA A 637 -24.95 5.58 12.27
CA ALA A 637 -25.00 5.69 10.80
C ALA A 637 -25.51 7.04 10.22
N ARG A 638 -26.10 7.96 10.99
CA ARG A 638 -26.68 9.23 10.43
C ARG A 638 -26.68 10.41 11.41
N PRO A 639 -25.76 11.38 11.31
CA PRO A 639 -25.64 12.52 12.24
C PRO A 639 -26.87 13.45 12.28
N GLY A 640 -27.56 13.63 11.15
CA GLY A 640 -28.65 14.60 11.03
C GLY A 640 -29.98 14.22 11.70
N ARG A 641 -30.12 12.98 12.19
CA ARG A 641 -31.37 12.50 12.82
C ARG A 641 -31.40 12.81 14.33
N ALA A 642 -30.24 12.81 14.99
CA ALA A 642 -30.10 12.95 16.43
C ALA A 642 -30.53 14.33 16.96
N VAL A 643 -30.25 15.42 16.24
CA VAL A 643 -30.52 16.79 16.74
C VAL A 643 -31.98 17.21 16.60
N ARG A 644 -32.79 16.50 15.80
CA ARG A 644 -34.23 16.80 15.66
C ARG A 644 -35.09 16.23 16.79
N GLU A 645 -34.52 15.36 17.63
CA GLU A 645 -35.20 14.71 18.75
C GLU A 645 -34.80 15.32 20.12
N LEU A 646 -33.89 16.32 20.15
CA LEU A 646 -33.47 17.04 21.35
C LEU A 646 -34.29 18.33 21.50
N THR A 647 -34.89 18.55 22.68
CA THR A 647 -35.73 19.72 23.00
C THR A 647 -34.90 21.01 23.12
N ASP A 648 -33.66 20.93 23.60
CA ASP A 648 -32.63 21.99 23.52
C ASP A 648 -31.23 21.36 23.35
N PRO A 649 -30.64 21.37 22.14
CA PRO A 649 -29.36 20.73 21.87
C PRO A 649 -28.16 21.48 22.46
N VAL A 650 -28.30 22.77 22.81
CA VAL A 650 -27.19 23.59 23.33
C VAL A 650 -27.04 23.34 24.83
N GLU A 651 -28.14 23.39 25.58
CA GLU A 651 -28.16 23.15 27.03
C GLU A 651 -27.77 21.70 27.38
N GLN A 652 -28.17 20.73 26.55
CA GLN A 652 -27.84 19.32 26.78
C GLN A 652 -26.37 18.97 26.50
N MET A 653 -25.74 19.62 25.51
CA MET A 653 -24.32 19.40 25.22
C MET A 653 -23.40 20.23 26.12
N VAL A 654 -23.91 21.36 26.62
CA VAL A 654 -23.20 22.25 27.55
C VAL A 654 -24.14 22.66 28.69
N PRO A 655 -24.25 21.83 29.74
CA PRO A 655 -24.96 22.18 30.96
C PRO A 655 -24.35 23.43 31.62
N ASP A 656 -25.13 24.16 32.42
CA ASP A 656 -24.69 25.41 33.06
C ASP A 656 -23.39 25.24 33.85
N THR A 657 -23.20 24.09 34.50
CA THR A 657 -21.99 23.77 35.25
C THR A 657 -20.74 23.69 34.36
N LEU A 658 -20.84 23.07 33.18
CA LEU A 658 -19.75 23.03 32.20
C LEU A 658 -19.54 24.41 31.56
N TRP A 659 -20.63 25.15 31.33
CA TRP A 659 -20.58 26.51 30.79
C TRP A 659 -19.84 27.46 31.74
N SER A 660 -20.13 27.44 33.04
CA SER A 660 -19.46 28.27 34.04
C SER A 660 -17.96 27.96 34.19
N LEU A 661 -17.56 26.70 34.02
CA LEU A 661 -16.13 26.31 33.99
C LEU A 661 -15.45 26.79 32.72
N PHE A 662 -16.13 26.68 31.58
CA PHE A 662 -15.63 27.16 30.30
C PHE A 662 -15.42 28.68 30.29
N GLN A 663 -16.33 29.44 30.91
CA GLN A 663 -16.21 30.89 31.06
C GLN A 663 -14.96 31.34 31.83
N GLN A 664 -14.40 30.49 32.70
CA GLN A 664 -13.17 30.79 33.46
C GLN A 664 -11.89 30.63 32.62
N VAL A 665 -11.95 29.92 31.51
CA VAL A 665 -10.77 29.54 30.70
C VAL A 665 -10.78 30.13 29.31
N VAL A 666 -11.94 30.56 28.82
CA VAL A 666 -12.07 31.23 27.53
C VAL A 666 -11.46 32.64 27.62
N PRO A 667 -10.63 33.07 26.66
CA PRO A 667 -10.05 34.41 26.69
C PRO A 667 -11.14 35.49 26.59
N THR A 668 -11.11 36.48 27.49
CA THR A 668 -11.91 37.70 27.35
C THR A 668 -11.52 38.39 26.04
N THR A 669 -12.50 38.63 25.17
CA THR A 669 -12.24 39.28 23.89
C THR A 669 -12.00 40.78 24.12
N PRO A 670 -10.98 41.42 23.53
CA PRO A 670 -10.86 42.88 23.57
C PRO A 670 -12.06 43.55 22.87
N GLU A 671 -12.55 44.67 23.42
CA GLU A 671 -13.55 45.53 22.77
C GLU A 671 -13.06 45.90 21.37
N ARG A 672 -13.89 45.66 20.35
CA ARG A 672 -13.53 46.00 18.97
C ARG A 672 -14.63 46.81 18.27
N ASP A 673 -14.10 47.81 17.58
CA ASP A 673 -14.66 48.76 16.61
C ASP A 673 -16.11 48.51 16.14
N PRO A 674 -17.03 49.46 16.38
CA PRO A 674 -18.45 49.36 15.98
C PRO A 674 -18.71 49.24 14.47
N ALA A 675 -17.70 49.32 13.61
CA ALA A 675 -17.83 49.25 12.15
C ALA A 675 -18.03 47.83 11.55
N ILE A 676 -17.94 46.75 12.33
CA ILE A 676 -18.13 45.36 11.84
C ILE A 676 -19.53 44.83 12.20
N THR A 677 -20.44 44.77 11.22
CA THR A 677 -21.88 44.46 11.40
C THR A 677 -22.26 42.97 11.45
N SER A 678 -21.31 42.06 11.65
CA SER A 678 -21.60 40.63 11.78
C SER A 678 -21.89 40.26 13.24
N ARG A 679 -23.15 40.02 13.60
CA ARG A 679 -23.56 39.48 14.93
C ARG A 679 -22.74 38.22 15.25
N ARG A 680 -21.91 38.29 16.30
CA ARG A 680 -21.20 37.13 16.86
C ARG A 680 -22.24 36.12 17.35
N HIS A 681 -22.06 34.85 17.00
CA HIS A 681 -22.84 33.75 17.58
C HIS A 681 -22.30 33.49 18.99
N GLY A 682 -23.16 33.08 19.93
CA GLY A 682 -22.76 32.91 21.31
C GLY A 682 -21.68 31.84 21.49
N ASP A 683 -20.81 32.05 22.48
CA ASP A 683 -19.70 31.15 22.78
C ASP A 683 -20.20 29.80 23.34
N ARG A 684 -21.42 29.74 23.92
CA ARG A 684 -22.04 28.52 24.44
C ARG A 684 -22.49 27.58 23.33
N GLU A 685 -23.09 28.13 22.29
CA GLU A 685 -23.53 27.42 21.09
C GLU A 685 -22.31 26.90 20.31
N SER A 686 -21.26 27.71 20.24
CA SER A 686 -19.99 27.32 19.62
C SER A 686 -19.35 26.14 20.36
N LEU A 687 -19.36 26.16 21.69
CA LEU A 687 -18.89 25.06 22.52
C LEU A 687 -19.77 23.80 22.34
N ALA A 688 -21.09 23.94 22.34
CA ALA A 688 -22.03 22.84 22.13
C ALA A 688 -21.81 22.15 20.78
N ALA A 689 -21.63 22.92 19.71
CA ALA A 689 -21.34 22.41 18.38
C ALA A 689 -19.99 21.67 18.29
N ILE A 690 -18.96 22.17 18.97
CA ILE A 690 -17.64 21.54 19.02
C ILE A 690 -17.71 20.22 19.80
N VAL A 691 -18.37 20.22 20.97
CA VAL A 691 -18.59 19.02 21.79
C VAL A 691 -19.39 17.99 20.99
N PHE A 692 -20.46 18.39 20.30
CA PHE A 692 -21.25 17.50 19.45
C PHE A 692 -20.43 16.90 18.30
N THR A 693 -19.60 17.71 17.64
CA THR A 693 -18.74 17.23 16.53
C THR A 693 -17.74 16.20 17.03
N ALA A 694 -17.16 16.43 18.22
CA ALA A 694 -16.20 15.51 18.84
C ALA A 694 -16.84 14.21 19.33
N THR A 695 -18.04 14.26 19.90
CA THR A 695 -18.75 13.07 20.42
C THR A 695 -19.40 12.24 19.31
N SER A 696 -19.92 12.88 18.26
CA SER A 696 -20.59 12.19 17.15
C SER A 696 -19.64 11.74 16.04
N GLY A 697 -18.40 12.26 16.01
CA GLY A 697 -17.44 12.01 14.94
C GLY A 697 -17.87 12.55 13.57
N CYS A 698 -18.90 13.39 13.50
CA CYS A 698 -19.35 13.97 12.25
C CYS A 698 -18.33 14.99 11.73
N GLY A 699 -18.18 15.12 10.40
CA GLY A 699 -17.31 16.17 9.85
C GLY A 699 -17.92 17.55 10.07
N TRP A 700 -17.11 18.61 10.21
CA TRP A 700 -17.60 19.98 10.43
C TRP A 700 -18.69 20.43 9.43
N LYS A 701 -18.61 20.01 8.15
CA LYS A 701 -19.62 20.31 7.12
C LYS A 701 -20.98 19.61 7.33
N GLN A 702 -21.04 18.63 8.22
CA GLN A 702 -22.22 17.84 8.57
C GLN A 702 -22.82 18.26 9.91
N LEU A 703 -22.30 19.33 10.54
CA LEU A 703 -22.85 19.90 11.76
C LEU A 703 -24.33 20.28 11.53
N PRO A 704 -25.27 19.75 12.33
CA PRO A 704 -26.68 20.09 12.21
C PRO A 704 -26.94 21.58 12.43
N LEU A 705 -27.85 22.17 11.65
CA LEU A 705 -28.23 23.59 11.76
C LEU A 705 -28.88 23.96 13.11
N GLY A 706 -29.26 22.96 13.92
CA GLY A 706 -29.92 23.14 15.23
C GLY A 706 -29.08 23.83 16.30
N PHE A 707 -27.76 23.98 16.10
CA PHE A 707 -26.88 24.75 16.99
C PHE A 707 -26.86 26.25 16.66
N GLY A 708 -27.56 26.69 15.61
CA GLY A 708 -27.62 28.10 15.23
C GLY A 708 -26.36 28.66 14.55
N LEU A 709 -25.29 27.87 14.40
CA LEU A 709 -24.04 28.27 13.72
C LEU A 709 -23.61 27.30 12.61
N SER A 710 -22.83 27.82 11.65
CA SER A 710 -22.25 27.02 10.59
C SER A 710 -21.08 26.16 11.10
N GLY A 711 -20.89 24.98 10.50
CA GLY A 711 -19.75 24.12 10.81
C GLY A 711 -18.38 24.78 10.58
N GLN A 712 -18.28 25.73 9.64
CA GLN A 712 -17.06 26.52 9.44
C GLN A 712 -16.80 27.52 10.58
N THR A 713 -17.86 28.00 11.23
CA THR A 713 -17.78 28.88 12.40
C THR A 713 -17.33 28.09 13.63
N ALA A 714 -17.90 26.89 13.84
CA ALA A 714 -17.48 25.97 14.91
C ALA A 714 -16.00 25.57 14.76
N TYR A 715 -15.58 25.24 13.54
CA TYR A 715 -14.20 24.88 13.26
C TYR A 715 -13.21 26.02 13.51
N ARG A 716 -13.53 27.25 13.06
CA ARG A 716 -12.69 28.44 13.35
C ARG A 716 -12.55 28.67 14.84
N ARG A 717 -13.63 28.53 15.61
CA ARG A 717 -13.61 28.65 17.07
C ARG A 717 -12.82 27.55 17.75
N PHE A 718 -12.92 26.33 17.24
CA PHE A 718 -12.10 25.23 17.73
C PHE A 718 -10.60 25.53 17.56
N ILE A 719 -10.18 26.06 16.40
CA ILE A 719 -8.79 26.46 16.18
C ILE A 719 -8.38 27.60 17.12
N GLU A 720 -9.18 28.68 17.19
CA GLU A 720 -8.92 29.82 18.09
C GLU A 720 -8.74 29.40 19.55
N TRP A 721 -9.60 28.52 20.07
CA TRP A 721 -9.53 28.03 21.45
C TRP A 721 -8.42 27.00 21.68
N THR A 722 -8.06 26.24 20.65
CA THR A 722 -6.91 25.32 20.70
C THR A 722 -5.61 26.10 20.79
N GLU A 723 -5.45 27.14 19.97
CA GLU A 723 -4.28 28.02 19.99
C GLU A 723 -4.18 28.81 21.31
N ALA A 724 -5.32 29.21 21.89
CA ALA A 724 -5.38 29.84 23.21
C ALA A 724 -5.18 28.87 24.40
N GLY A 725 -5.05 27.55 24.14
CA GLY A 725 -4.84 26.53 25.18
C GLY A 725 -6.05 26.29 26.09
N VAL A 726 -7.26 26.66 25.65
CA VAL A 726 -8.51 26.60 26.43
C VAL A 726 -8.80 25.17 26.92
N TRP A 727 -8.60 24.17 26.06
CA TRP A 727 -8.91 22.77 26.38
C TRP A 727 -8.07 22.20 27.51
N VAL A 728 -6.79 22.60 27.59
CA VAL A 728 -5.86 22.15 28.64
C VAL A 728 -6.26 22.77 29.98
N ARG A 729 -6.62 24.05 30.01
CA ARG A 729 -7.08 24.74 31.23
C ARG A 729 -8.43 24.24 31.70
N LEU A 730 -9.38 24.00 30.78
CA LEU A 730 -10.67 23.42 31.09
C LEU A 730 -10.52 22.04 31.75
N ARG A 731 -9.59 21.22 31.25
CA ARG A 731 -9.27 19.90 31.82
C ARG A 731 -8.77 19.98 33.27
N GLN A 732 -8.04 21.02 33.62
CA GLN A 732 -7.47 21.22 34.96
C GLN A 732 -8.51 21.70 35.97
N LEU A 733 -9.60 22.35 35.55
CA LEU A 733 -10.66 22.85 36.43
C LEU A 733 -11.76 21.83 36.76
N LEU A 734 -11.89 20.76 35.95
CA LEU A 734 -12.89 19.70 36.17
C LEU A 734 -12.83 18.95 37.53
N PRO A 735 -11.71 18.83 38.26
CA PRO A 735 -11.66 18.12 39.55
C PRO A 735 -12.26 18.85 40.78
N ALA A 736 -12.65 20.13 40.67
CA ALA A 736 -12.94 20.98 41.83
C ALA A 736 -14.42 21.04 42.29
N ILE A 737 -15.29 20.12 41.87
CA ILE A 737 -16.73 20.18 42.17
C ILE A 737 -17.06 19.34 43.44
N PRO A 738 -17.54 19.96 44.54
CA PRO A 738 -18.13 19.23 45.66
C PRO A 738 -19.54 18.75 45.30
N VAL A 739 -19.85 17.48 45.59
CA VAL A 739 -21.18 16.88 45.33
C VAL A 739 -22.11 17.22 46.49
N THR A 740 -23.07 18.13 46.30
CA THR A 740 -24.21 18.32 47.22
C THR A 740 -25.43 17.55 46.71
N GLN A 741 -26.02 16.73 47.58
CA GLN A 741 -27.14 15.81 47.30
C GLN A 741 -28.45 16.57 47.06
N GLY A 742 -29.22 16.17 46.04
CA GLY A 742 -30.61 16.59 45.84
C GLY A 742 -31.16 16.32 44.42
N GLU A 743 -31.90 15.21 44.30
CA GLU A 743 -32.96 14.82 43.35
C GLU A 743 -33.06 15.28 41.86
N SER A 744 -33.50 14.30 41.05
CA SER A 744 -34.26 14.39 39.77
C SER A 744 -33.47 14.72 38.49
N ASP A 745 -33.61 14.05 37.33
CA ASP A 745 -34.37 12.86 36.93
C ASP A 745 -33.83 12.41 35.54
N TRP A 746 -32.95 11.40 35.48
CA TRP A 746 -32.63 10.65 34.24
C TRP A 746 -31.89 9.35 34.57
N ALA A 747 -32.56 8.20 34.37
CA ALA A 747 -31.95 6.87 34.32
C ALA A 747 -32.68 6.01 33.26
N PRO A 748 -31.97 5.21 32.44
CA PRO A 748 -32.60 4.37 31.42
C PRO A 748 -33.34 3.19 32.06
N PRO A 749 -34.52 2.79 31.55
CA PRO A 749 -35.37 1.80 32.21
C PRO A 749 -34.77 0.39 32.15
N ARG A 750 -34.47 -0.18 33.32
CA ARG A 750 -34.66 -1.61 33.58
C ARG A 750 -36.11 -1.78 34.02
N HIS A 751 -36.89 -2.67 33.42
CA HIS A 751 -38.14 -3.11 34.07
C HIS A 751 -38.33 -4.63 34.06
N ARG A 752 -38.52 -5.11 35.29
CA ARG A 752 -39.12 -6.39 35.68
C ARG A 752 -40.64 -6.29 35.53
N CYS A 753 -41.25 -7.42 35.18
CA CYS A 753 -42.66 -7.57 34.85
C CYS A 753 -43.63 -7.20 35.99
N CYS A 754 -44.80 -6.74 35.54
CA CYS A 754 -46.12 -6.94 36.13
C CYS A 754 -46.53 -5.94 37.24
N GLN A 755 -47.42 -4.99 36.91
CA GLN A 755 -48.76 -4.79 37.51
C GLN A 755 -49.38 -3.43 37.08
N ARG A 756 -50.66 -3.47 36.71
CA ARG A 756 -51.64 -2.36 36.58
C ARG A 756 -52.56 -2.38 37.83
N PRO A 757 -53.54 -1.47 38.08
CA PRO A 757 -53.96 -0.21 37.40
C PRO A 757 -54.34 0.98 38.35
N ARG A 758 -54.66 2.16 37.75
CA ARG A 758 -55.87 3.05 37.96
C ARG A 758 -55.51 4.53 37.73
N ARG A 759 -56.11 5.26 36.77
CA ARG A 759 -57.40 6.03 36.74
C ARG A 759 -57.44 7.25 37.68
N GLN A 760 -57.46 8.47 37.10
CA GLN A 760 -58.50 9.55 37.19
C GLN A 760 -57.89 10.91 36.82
N GLU A 761 -58.46 11.58 35.80
CA GLU A 761 -59.32 12.79 35.85
C GLU A 761 -58.50 14.09 35.98
N GLY A 762 -58.43 14.89 34.90
CA GLY A 762 -59.22 16.13 34.78
C GLY A 762 -58.24 17.32 34.93
N THR A 763 -58.38 18.52 34.37
CA THR A 763 -59.48 19.22 33.73
C THR A 763 -58.87 20.51 33.11
N GLN A 764 -59.40 20.94 31.96
CA GLN A 764 -59.51 22.31 31.41
C GLN A 764 -58.34 23.32 31.52
N ALA A 765 -57.93 23.89 30.38
CA ALA A 765 -58.51 25.14 29.84
C ALA A 765 -57.57 25.78 28.81
N ALA A 766 -58.07 25.97 27.59
CA ALA A 766 -57.63 27.03 26.68
C ALA A 766 -58.41 28.33 27.06
N PRO A 767 -58.11 29.54 26.53
CA PRO A 767 -58.38 29.81 25.11
C PRO A 767 -57.54 30.91 24.41
N ASN A 768 -57.66 30.89 23.07
CA ASN A 768 -57.68 32.01 22.11
C ASN A 768 -56.48 32.98 22.01
N GLY A 769 -56.05 33.45 20.83
CA GLY A 769 -56.55 33.26 19.47
C GLY A 769 -56.09 34.40 18.54
N ARG A 770 -56.29 34.20 17.23
CA ARG A 770 -56.48 35.21 16.15
C ARG A 770 -55.23 36.02 15.72
N HIS A 771 -54.98 36.41 14.47
CA HIS A 771 -55.68 36.29 13.17
C HIS A 771 -54.76 36.79 12.01
N LEU A 772 -55.03 36.29 10.79
CA LEU A 772 -55.03 36.94 9.45
C LEU A 772 -53.70 37.44 8.84
N ASN A 773 -53.21 36.85 7.73
CA ASN A 773 -53.56 37.03 6.30
C ASN A 773 -53.18 38.38 5.67
N ARG A 774 -52.34 38.35 4.62
CA ARG A 774 -52.67 38.87 3.27
C ARG A 774 -51.61 38.51 2.21
N SER A 775 -52.08 38.53 0.96
CA SER A 775 -51.58 37.85 -0.24
C SER A 775 -51.08 38.80 -1.33
N ALA A 776 -50.36 38.23 -2.32
CA ALA A 776 -50.21 38.62 -3.74
C ALA A 776 -49.53 39.97 -4.06
N THR A 777 -48.66 40.07 -5.09
CA THR A 777 -49.01 39.96 -6.53
C THR A 777 -47.81 39.64 -7.46
N LYS A 778 -48.19 39.18 -8.67
CA LYS A 778 -47.45 38.79 -9.89
C LYS A 778 -46.81 39.97 -10.66
N GLY A 779 -45.88 39.66 -11.56
CA GLY A 779 -45.68 40.38 -12.83
C GLY A 779 -44.40 40.06 -13.60
N LEU A 780 -44.52 39.45 -14.80
CA LEU A 780 -43.48 39.15 -15.80
C LEU A 780 -43.00 40.40 -16.57
N ILE A 781 -41.83 40.33 -17.24
CA ILE A 781 -41.60 40.60 -18.70
C ILE A 781 -40.15 40.21 -19.11
N ASP A 782 -40.01 39.89 -20.40
CA ASP A 782 -38.94 39.27 -21.24
C ASP A 782 -37.48 39.81 -21.23
N GLY A 783 -36.57 38.99 -21.80
CA GLY A 783 -35.10 39.17 -21.92
C GLY A 783 -34.59 40.19 -22.97
N PRO A 784 -33.29 40.23 -23.36
CA PRO A 784 -32.57 39.11 -24.01
C PRO A 784 -31.05 38.95 -23.68
N ARG A 785 -30.42 37.99 -24.37
CA ARG A 785 -29.00 37.56 -24.35
C ARG A 785 -28.00 38.67 -24.77
N ASP A 786 -26.84 38.73 -24.12
CA ASP A 786 -25.55 38.75 -24.84
C ASP A 786 -24.29 38.43 -23.98
N ALA A 787 -23.24 38.06 -24.70
CA ALA A 787 -21.94 37.48 -24.33
C ALA A 787 -21.13 38.07 -23.15
N ARG A 788 -20.40 37.21 -22.41
CA ARG A 788 -19.13 37.57 -21.73
C ARG A 788 -18.08 36.43 -21.74
N GLN A 789 -16.87 36.87 -22.06
CA GLN A 789 -15.58 36.18 -22.14
C GLN A 789 -15.12 35.49 -20.84
N PRO A 790 -14.14 34.56 -20.92
CA PRO A 790 -13.58 33.86 -19.77
C PRO A 790 -12.61 34.74 -18.97
N VAL A 791 -12.89 34.90 -17.67
CA VAL A 791 -11.97 35.52 -16.71
C VAL A 791 -10.91 34.49 -16.30
N ARG A 792 -9.64 34.83 -16.54
CA ARG A 792 -8.46 34.16 -15.97
C ARG A 792 -8.57 34.22 -14.45
N LEU A 793 -8.62 33.07 -13.79
CA LEU A 793 -8.31 32.96 -12.37
C LEU A 793 -6.85 32.58 -12.23
N SER A 794 -6.10 33.52 -11.67
CA SER A 794 -4.72 33.47 -11.26
C SER A 794 -4.47 32.29 -10.32
N HIS A 795 -3.27 31.72 -10.48
CA HIS A 795 -2.61 30.87 -9.50
C HIS A 795 -2.75 31.41 -8.07
N GLU A 796 -3.28 30.59 -7.17
CA GLU A 796 -3.00 30.68 -5.74
C GLU A 796 -2.39 29.35 -5.28
N GLU A 797 -1.38 29.50 -4.45
CA GLU A 797 -0.37 28.51 -4.09
C GLU A 797 -0.92 27.48 -3.10
N GLU A 798 -0.87 26.20 -3.47
CA GLU A 798 -0.94 25.09 -2.50
C GLU A 798 0.39 25.01 -1.73
N GLN A 799 0.52 25.83 -0.68
CA GLN A 799 1.58 25.70 0.31
C GLN A 799 1.15 24.76 1.46
N GLY A 800 2.09 23.87 1.81
CA GLY A 800 2.17 22.90 2.90
C GLY A 800 1.10 22.90 4.00
N ARG A 801 0.46 21.73 4.19
CA ARG A 801 -0.19 21.35 5.46
C ARG A 801 0.86 20.85 6.47
N PRO A 802 1.09 21.52 7.62
CA PRO A 802 1.96 20.99 8.65
C PRO A 802 1.26 19.92 9.52
N ARG A 803 2.00 18.85 9.81
CA ARG A 803 1.71 17.84 10.84
C ARG A 803 1.65 18.49 12.24
N ARG A 804 0.49 18.99 12.67
CA ARG A 804 0.13 19.26 14.08
C ARG A 804 -1.38 19.07 14.27
N TYR A 805 -1.86 17.83 14.22
CA TYR A 805 -3.30 17.50 14.36
C TYR A 805 -3.61 16.48 15.46
N LEU A 806 -2.65 16.16 16.35
CA LEU A 806 -2.79 15.03 17.28
C LEU A 806 -3.04 15.39 18.76
N ASP A 807 -3.07 16.66 19.18
CA ASP A 807 -3.29 16.98 20.61
C ASP A 807 -4.71 17.45 20.98
N GLY A 808 -5.58 17.79 20.03
CA GLY A 808 -6.93 18.32 20.34
C GLY A 808 -8.01 17.25 20.54
N HIS A 809 -7.91 16.11 19.85
CA HIS A 809 -8.97 15.10 19.80
C HIS A 809 -9.01 14.23 21.07
N GLU A 810 -7.86 13.91 21.66
CA GLU A 810 -7.79 13.19 22.95
C GLU A 810 -8.30 14.04 24.12
N VAL A 811 -8.05 15.36 24.09
CA VAL A 811 -8.51 16.29 25.13
C VAL A 811 -10.01 16.51 25.04
N LEU A 812 -10.59 16.63 23.83
CA LEU A 812 -12.04 16.68 23.64
C LEU A 812 -12.73 15.38 24.07
N MET A 813 -12.16 14.20 23.79
CA MET A 813 -12.68 12.92 24.30
C MET A 813 -12.62 12.85 25.84
N ALA A 814 -11.56 13.38 26.46
CA ALA A 814 -11.46 13.48 27.92
C ALA A 814 -12.48 14.46 28.53
N VAL A 815 -12.76 15.57 27.86
CA VAL A 815 -13.81 16.54 28.23
C VAL A 815 -15.21 15.93 28.06
N SER A 816 -15.45 15.13 27.01
CA SER A 816 -16.72 14.41 26.81
C SER A 816 -16.94 13.29 27.83
N VAL A 817 -15.88 12.58 28.23
CA VAL A 817 -15.95 11.57 29.31
C VAL A 817 -16.20 12.22 30.68
N ALA A 818 -15.68 13.43 30.92
CA ALA A 818 -15.95 14.19 32.14
C ALA A 818 -17.36 14.82 32.13
N ALA A 819 -17.84 15.31 30.98
CA ALA A 819 -19.23 15.75 30.80
C ALA A 819 -20.23 14.60 31.04
N GLY A 820 -19.89 13.37 30.62
CA GLY A 820 -20.67 12.18 30.96
C GLY A 820 -20.69 11.81 32.45
N ARG A 821 -19.71 12.28 33.25
CA ARG A 821 -19.69 12.12 34.72
C ARG A 821 -20.46 13.21 35.46
N LEU A 822 -20.68 14.37 34.83
CA LEU A 822 -21.49 15.47 35.36
C LEU A 822 -23.00 15.19 35.23
N VAL A 823 -23.41 14.20 34.45
CA VAL A 823 -24.82 13.96 34.05
C VAL A 823 -25.42 12.69 34.67
N CYS A 824 -24.67 11.89 35.45
CA CYS A 824 -25.21 10.70 36.15
C CYS A 824 -24.50 10.43 37.50
N PRO A 825 -25.20 10.50 38.65
CA PRO A 825 -24.75 9.92 39.92
C PRO A 825 -25.49 8.60 40.18
N GLY A 826 -24.83 7.45 40.01
CA GLY A 826 -25.39 6.18 40.53
C GLY A 826 -24.91 4.89 39.87
N ALA A 827 -23.81 4.32 40.36
CA ALA A 827 -23.64 2.89 40.66
C ALA A 827 -22.19 2.61 41.06
N GLY A 828 -21.95 2.50 42.37
CA GLY A 828 -20.73 1.92 42.91
C GLY A 828 -20.77 0.38 42.91
N THR A 829 -19.57 -0.20 42.87
CA THR A 829 -19.16 -1.51 43.44
C THR A 829 -19.67 -2.81 42.83
N SER A 830 -18.94 -3.37 41.85
CA SER A 830 -18.18 -4.65 41.89
C SER A 830 -17.59 -4.85 40.48
N CYS A 831 -16.34 -5.19 40.19
CA CYS A 831 -15.34 -6.02 40.86
C CYS A 831 -13.95 -5.37 40.79
N ARG A 832 -13.11 -5.67 41.79
CA ARG A 832 -11.72 -5.23 41.90
C ARG A 832 -10.82 -5.78 40.79
N PRO A 833 -9.80 -5.04 40.35
CA PRO A 833 -8.57 -5.61 39.79
C PRO A 833 -7.61 -5.96 40.95
N LEU A 834 -7.04 -7.16 40.95
CA LEU A 834 -5.90 -7.53 41.81
C LEU A 834 -4.59 -7.53 40.99
N PRO A 835 -3.42 -7.39 41.62
CA PRO A 835 -2.49 -6.31 41.29
C PRO A 835 -1.20 -6.77 40.61
N ARG A 836 -0.50 -5.81 40.02
CA ARG A 836 0.93 -5.88 39.72
C ARG A 836 1.73 -6.07 41.01
N THR A 837 2.49 -7.15 41.14
CA THR A 837 3.58 -7.26 42.11
C THR A 837 4.92 -7.33 41.41
N SER A 838 5.80 -6.40 41.74
CA SER A 838 7.24 -6.48 41.53
C SER A 838 7.88 -7.33 42.64
N ARG A 839 8.76 -8.26 42.30
CA ARG A 839 9.85 -8.70 43.19
C ARG A 839 11.02 -9.25 42.38
N ARG A 840 12.21 -8.70 42.65
CA ARG A 840 13.53 -9.20 42.25
C ARG A 840 13.83 -10.52 43.00
N ARG A 841 14.46 -11.51 42.32
CA ARG A 841 15.81 -12.08 42.63
C ARG A 841 16.06 -13.44 41.92
N ARG A 842 17.21 -13.49 41.24
CA ARG A 842 18.22 -14.56 41.02
C ARG A 842 17.86 -16.03 40.73
N CYS A 843 18.48 -16.52 39.64
CA CYS A 843 19.24 -17.77 39.41
C CYS A 843 18.60 -19.13 39.73
N THR A 844 18.54 -20.03 38.74
CA THR A 844 19.50 -21.16 38.57
C THR A 844 19.25 -21.95 37.27
N LEU A 845 20.35 -22.46 36.71
CA LEU A 845 20.49 -23.42 35.62
C LEU A 845 19.59 -24.67 35.75
N ARG A 846 19.12 -25.22 34.61
CA ARG A 846 19.23 -26.65 34.26
C ARG A 846 18.75 -26.96 32.83
N GLN A 847 19.57 -27.72 32.10
CA GLN A 847 19.24 -28.48 30.88
C GLN A 847 18.31 -29.67 31.19
N PRO A 848 17.75 -30.36 30.17
CA PRO A 848 18.36 -31.60 29.64
C PRO A 848 18.25 -31.70 28.09
N ALA A 849 19.16 -32.28 27.30
CA ALA A 849 19.77 -33.62 27.25
C ALA A 849 18.85 -34.74 26.66
N THR A 850 19.06 -34.98 25.36
CA THR A 850 19.13 -36.27 24.60
C THR A 850 18.46 -37.55 25.10
N ALA A 851 17.74 -38.23 24.18
CA ALA A 851 17.79 -39.69 24.02
C ALA A 851 17.41 -40.13 22.58
N ARG A 852 18.32 -40.87 21.93
CA ARG A 852 18.07 -41.90 20.90
C ARG A 852 17.46 -43.13 21.62
N ASP A 853 16.80 -44.13 21.03
CA ASP A 853 17.01 -44.82 19.76
C ASP A 853 15.87 -45.87 19.52
N GLN A 854 15.88 -46.47 18.33
CA GLN A 854 15.30 -47.76 17.90
C GLN A 854 13.93 -47.87 17.16
N ASP A 855 14.09 -48.04 15.84
CA ASP A 855 13.70 -49.18 15.00
C ASP A 855 12.30 -49.35 14.34
N ARG A 856 12.35 -49.27 13.00
CA ARG A 856 11.80 -50.17 11.95
C ARG A 856 10.33 -50.63 12.03
N LEU A 857 9.56 -50.33 10.95
CA LEU A 857 9.15 -51.29 9.90
C LEU A 857 8.10 -50.70 8.92
N ILE A 858 8.33 -50.95 7.62
CA ILE A 858 7.36 -51.12 6.49
C ILE A 858 6.60 -49.83 6.06
N GLY A 859 6.62 -49.33 4.82
CA GLY A 859 6.75 -49.92 3.49
C GLY A 859 5.49 -49.56 2.68
N GLY A 860 5.62 -48.87 1.53
CA GLY A 860 4.44 -48.61 0.67
C GLY A 860 4.62 -47.52 -0.39
N ARG A 861 5.28 -47.86 -1.50
CA ARG A 861 5.20 -47.14 -2.79
C ARG A 861 3.86 -47.44 -3.44
N CYS A 862 3.26 -46.45 -4.11
CA CYS A 862 2.37 -46.70 -5.25
C CYS A 862 2.55 -45.58 -6.28
N ALA A 863 3.35 -45.89 -7.31
CA ALA A 863 3.30 -45.26 -8.61
C ALA A 863 2.59 -46.23 -9.55
N TRP A 864 1.61 -45.76 -10.31
CA TRP A 864 1.08 -46.46 -11.50
C TRP A 864 0.57 -45.41 -12.48
N ASN A 865 1.17 -45.36 -13.66
CA ASN A 865 0.40 -45.29 -14.90
C ASN A 865 1.18 -46.07 -15.99
N PRO A 866 0.52 -46.94 -16.77
CA PRO A 866 1.19 -47.81 -17.74
C PRO A 866 1.13 -47.25 -19.16
N SER A 867 2.00 -47.81 -20.01
CA SER A 867 2.13 -47.69 -21.48
C SER A 867 3.07 -46.61 -21.98
#